data_AF-A0A367FKQ0-F1
#
_entry.id   AF-A0A367FKQ0-F1
#
_cell.length_a   1.000
_cell.length_b   1.000
_cell.length_c   1.000
_cell.angle_alpha   90.00
_cell.angle_beta   90.00
_cell.angle_gamma   90.00
#
_symmetry.space_group_name_H-M   'P 1'
#
loop_
_entity.id
_entity.type
_entity.pdbx_description
1 polymer ?
#
loop_
_entity_poly.entity_id
_entity_poly.type
_entity_poly.pdbx_seq_one_letter_code
_entity_poly.pdbx_strand_id
1 'polypeptide(L)'
;MNVRRLLTGLAALLVLAAGLVTTAAAPAAAAPSGTIGEPSADGVLYTRAPITFRGTLSGAARMVVAVSDRVGNVWWHSDGTWGDYQGQEASLDGGSWSFTWQAPEPGDYLVQAKAVAADGSVDTTLPYRRFTVVDLPAALADPAGVVTEPSAGAIARVGAKTTMRGAGQAAGGVTWAALTIFDAAAGTFWHADGTWGAFEALPVTLDAPGAARVTWTYDWTPPREGDFWVSVRIRNAQGVTVPSPGILLRTDAAPPAVTAAAGQATHPAGQRITWTGTASDNRGVASVRVAIMDRTSRLWWRDDGTWGAYQDRTVPLTGPLNGKPWQASASGQLSFTETGWTYTWTPPATGDYGLSVLSVDATGLVDTAHPWQAFSVVPPGPDGAPPGGTVTSPVGSQGYTSPDIQMRGTATDDVAVAKVVIGVENLDTGKWWQANGTWGNNALWAPATLTGENWSHTWRAPAAGHYVLAARIVDTANKELTRWQSFDHDPGTAGRYVSLLMSRTQWSATDGACRPLRAAVPLRESARLFKASGFTGTGTVVVNRALDQGRQCLDMIGYANWADLATLRDEDGWSFVSHGAGYRDMTSLTPQEQRDESCGSLGALESHGHDRAWGLFVYPNDKLTAQIQQDVVSTCFAFGRKYGTGFNKPPGAPGGVAGPWFQNTWSIPGGRCNDTTKLCAKWVPSPTDGNNYTYAAPDKLGEFLRGYPGTWRSLQAYRFMRGKRIVNQGQGESWDCTGSDWRTHWTGGPEAYCLDDFLAALAMARGQATVTDPATVAEAWGRTRPTAP
;
A
#
# COMPACT_ATOMS: atom_id res chain seq x y z
N MET A 1 -8.66 1.49 62.56
CA MET A 1 -9.65 2.36 63.25
C MET A 1 -10.84 2.50 62.29
N ASN A 2 -11.81 1.58 62.29
CA ASN A 2 -13.04 1.50 63.12
C ASN A 2 -13.92 2.76 62.97
N VAL A 3 -15.24 2.77 62.69
CA VAL A 3 -16.33 1.77 62.76
C VAL A 3 -17.66 2.40 62.25
N ARG A 4 -18.57 1.59 61.64
CA ARG A 4 -20.09 1.59 61.62
C ARG A 4 -20.91 2.91 61.42
N ARG A 5 -21.82 3.04 60.44
CA ARG A 5 -23.19 2.48 60.18
C ARG A 5 -24.38 3.39 60.63
N LEU A 6 -25.34 3.55 59.70
CA LEU A 6 -26.82 3.75 59.80
C LEU A 6 -27.49 5.12 60.11
N LEU A 7 -28.24 5.64 59.10
CA LEU A 7 -29.72 5.84 58.98
C LEU A 7 -30.53 5.91 60.31
N THR A 8 -31.58 6.72 60.56
CA THR A 8 -32.73 7.23 59.77
C THR A 8 -33.61 8.08 60.72
N GLY A 9 -34.47 8.99 60.22
CA GLY A 9 -35.60 9.52 61.02
C GLY A 9 -36.33 10.72 60.43
N LEU A 10 -37.52 10.49 59.85
CA LEU A 10 -38.45 11.43 59.22
C LEU A 10 -39.02 12.50 60.19
N ALA A 11 -39.37 13.68 59.65
CA ALA A 11 -40.75 14.22 59.67
C ALA A 11 -40.88 15.52 58.85
N ALA A 12 -41.88 15.55 57.97
CA ALA A 12 -42.29 16.68 57.15
C ALA A 12 -43.33 17.56 57.87
N LEU A 13 -43.47 18.84 57.49
CA LEU A 13 -44.74 19.43 57.01
C LEU A 13 -44.63 20.92 56.59
N LEU A 14 -45.26 21.21 55.44
CA LEU A 14 -45.90 22.44 54.93
C LEU A 14 -45.09 23.74 54.77
N VAL A 15 -44.69 24.13 53.55
CA VAL A 15 -45.44 24.85 52.48
C VAL A 15 -45.58 26.36 52.74
N LEU A 16 -44.72 27.13 52.05
CA LEU A 16 -45.02 28.46 51.54
C LEU A 16 -44.68 28.48 50.04
N ALA A 17 -45.69 28.77 49.22
CA ALA A 17 -45.60 28.82 47.78
C ALA A 17 -44.88 30.11 47.33
N ALA A 18 -43.78 29.94 46.59
CA ALA A 18 -43.19 30.98 45.75
C ALA A 18 -43.23 30.47 44.30
N GLY A 19 -43.87 31.23 43.42
CA GLY A 19 -44.03 30.89 42.01
C GLY A 19 -42.68 30.83 41.29
N LEU A 20 -42.25 29.63 40.92
CA LEU A 20 -41.22 29.38 39.93
C LEU A 20 -41.84 29.52 38.54
N VAL A 21 -41.48 30.59 37.84
CA VAL A 21 -41.63 30.67 36.39
C VAL A 21 -40.65 29.67 35.79
N THR A 22 -41.14 28.49 35.40
CA THR A 22 -40.40 27.56 34.56
C THR A 22 -40.34 28.14 33.16
N THR A 23 -39.19 28.69 32.76
CA THR A 23 -38.89 28.85 31.34
C THR A 23 -38.82 27.45 30.76
N ALA A 24 -39.85 27.05 30.02
CA ALA A 24 -39.85 25.82 29.26
C ALA A 24 -38.59 25.79 28.38
N ALA A 25 -37.73 24.80 28.60
CA ALA A 25 -36.63 24.54 27.68
C ALA A 25 -37.23 24.39 26.28
N ALA A 26 -36.72 25.16 25.32
CA ALA A 26 -37.09 25.00 23.92
C ALA A 26 -36.92 23.51 23.55
N PRO A 27 -37.86 22.91 22.78
CA PRO A 27 -37.73 21.54 22.35
C PRO A 27 -36.36 21.36 21.68
N ALA A 28 -35.61 20.35 22.11
CA ALA A 28 -34.32 20.03 21.50
C ALA A 28 -34.53 19.91 19.99
N ALA A 29 -33.73 20.66 19.22
CA ALA A 29 -33.78 20.57 17.76
C ALA A 29 -33.63 19.09 17.36
N ALA A 30 -34.51 18.62 16.48
CA ALA A 30 -34.45 17.25 16.00
C ALA A 30 -33.06 17.00 15.39
N ALA A 31 -32.41 15.90 15.78
CA ALA A 31 -31.09 15.56 15.26
C ALA A 31 -31.12 15.49 13.73
N PRO A 32 -30.12 16.06 13.04
CA PRO A 32 -30.06 15.99 11.59
C PRO A 32 -30.01 14.53 11.15
N SER A 33 -30.86 14.16 10.20
CA SER A 33 -30.94 12.82 9.64
C SER A 33 -31.19 12.86 8.15
N GLY A 34 -30.48 12.03 7.40
CA GLY A 34 -30.71 11.80 5.98
C GLY A 34 -31.05 10.34 5.69
N THR A 35 -31.73 10.09 4.57
CA THR A 35 -31.83 8.74 3.99
C THR A 35 -31.37 8.75 2.55
N ILE A 36 -31.05 7.58 1.99
CA ILE A 36 -30.83 7.39 0.55
C ILE A 36 -31.94 6.48 0.03
N GLY A 37 -32.82 7.04 -0.80
CA GLY A 37 -33.91 6.34 -1.49
C GLY A 37 -33.52 5.83 -2.87
N GLU A 38 -32.56 6.47 -3.54
CA GLU A 38 -31.97 5.99 -4.80
C GLU A 38 -30.43 5.97 -4.70
N PRO A 39 -29.76 4.82 -4.97
CA PRO A 39 -30.34 3.53 -5.39
C PRO A 39 -31.26 2.88 -4.33
N SER A 40 -32.30 2.21 -4.82
CA SER A 40 -33.38 1.64 -3.99
C SER A 40 -32.95 0.44 -3.15
N ALA A 41 -31.89 -0.24 -3.54
CA ALA A 41 -31.28 -1.35 -2.82
C ALA A 41 -29.76 -1.39 -3.06
N ASP A 42 -29.04 -2.21 -2.29
CA ASP A 42 -27.63 -2.48 -2.57
C ASP A 42 -27.47 -3.36 -3.81
N GLY A 43 -26.43 -3.10 -4.60
CA GLY A 43 -26.11 -3.87 -5.80
C GLY A 43 -27.00 -3.53 -7.01
N VAL A 44 -27.61 -2.33 -7.01
CA VAL A 44 -28.29 -1.78 -8.19
C VAL A 44 -27.25 -1.52 -9.29
N LEU A 45 -27.60 -1.87 -10.53
CA LEU A 45 -26.77 -1.66 -11.71
C LEU A 45 -27.18 -0.38 -12.43
N TYR A 46 -26.21 0.50 -12.70
CA TYR A 46 -26.37 1.68 -13.53
C TYR A 46 -25.51 1.56 -14.78
N THR A 47 -25.92 2.26 -15.83
CA THR A 47 -25.08 2.50 -17.02
C THR A 47 -24.33 3.82 -16.83
N ARG A 48 -23.28 4.11 -17.60
CA ARG A 48 -22.55 5.41 -17.56
C ARG A 48 -23.37 6.65 -18.01
N ALA A 49 -24.70 6.67 -17.86
CA ALA A 49 -25.43 7.94 -17.87
C ALA A 49 -25.26 8.67 -16.53
N PRO A 50 -25.60 9.97 -16.45
CA PRO A 50 -25.68 10.66 -15.18
C PRO A 50 -26.63 9.93 -14.24
N ILE A 51 -26.11 9.50 -13.09
CA ILE A 51 -26.83 8.81 -12.05
C ILE A 51 -27.31 9.87 -11.07
N THR A 52 -28.62 9.93 -10.83
CA THR A 52 -29.18 10.84 -9.82
C THR A 52 -29.48 10.05 -8.57
N PHE A 53 -28.83 10.41 -7.47
CA PHE A 53 -29.13 9.92 -6.14
C PHE A 53 -30.18 10.82 -5.50
N ARG A 54 -31.10 10.21 -4.75
CA ARG A 54 -32.19 10.91 -4.08
C ARG A 54 -32.39 10.36 -2.68
N GLY A 55 -32.93 11.19 -1.80
CA GLY A 55 -33.35 10.74 -0.48
C GLY A 55 -34.10 11.81 0.29
N THR A 56 -34.42 11.49 1.55
CA THR A 56 -35.12 12.42 2.45
C THR A 56 -34.15 13.08 3.43
N LEU A 57 -34.55 14.23 3.96
CA LEU A 57 -33.80 15.05 4.90
C LEU A 57 -34.71 15.54 6.03
N SER A 58 -34.26 15.42 7.27
CA SER A 58 -34.95 15.89 8.47
C SER A 58 -33.96 16.60 9.40
N GLY A 59 -34.35 17.71 10.02
CA GLY A 59 -33.55 18.40 11.05
C GLY A 59 -32.20 18.95 10.57
N ALA A 60 -31.98 19.01 9.26
CA ALA A 60 -30.71 19.40 8.64
C ALA A 60 -30.87 20.61 7.71
N ALA A 61 -29.84 21.46 7.67
CA ALA A 61 -29.79 22.65 6.83
C ALA A 61 -29.05 22.41 5.51
N ARG A 62 -28.18 21.39 5.46
CA ARG A 62 -27.44 20.99 4.26
C ARG A 62 -27.29 19.47 4.20
N MET A 63 -27.07 18.97 2.99
CA MET A 63 -26.78 17.57 2.71
C MET A 63 -25.49 17.47 1.91
N VAL A 64 -24.54 16.70 2.44
CA VAL A 64 -23.27 16.43 1.79
C VAL A 64 -23.29 15.00 1.26
N VAL A 65 -23.03 14.82 -0.03
CA VAL A 65 -22.99 13.53 -0.71
C VAL A 65 -21.59 13.24 -1.20
N ALA A 66 -21.13 12.01 -1.00
CA ALA A 66 -19.82 11.56 -1.46
C ALA A 66 -19.96 10.21 -2.15
N VAL A 67 -19.30 10.05 -3.31
CA VAL A 67 -19.26 8.78 -4.03
C VAL A 67 -17.87 8.18 -3.85
N SER A 68 -17.80 6.90 -3.50
CA SER A 68 -16.54 6.19 -3.32
C SER A 68 -16.47 4.99 -4.25
N ASP A 69 -15.30 4.78 -4.84
CA ASP A 69 -14.91 3.50 -5.41
C ASP A 69 -14.62 2.51 -4.29
N ARG A 70 -15.35 1.40 -4.28
CA ARG A 70 -15.26 0.40 -3.22
C ARG A 70 -14.02 -0.48 -3.33
N VAL A 71 -13.50 -0.67 -4.54
CA VAL A 71 -12.30 -1.48 -4.76
C VAL A 71 -11.07 -0.63 -4.44
N GLY A 72 -11.03 0.59 -4.98
CA GLY A 72 -10.00 1.57 -4.74
C GLY A 72 -9.96 2.12 -3.31
N ASN A 73 -11.09 2.12 -2.60
CA ASN A 73 -11.26 2.86 -1.34
C ASN A 73 -10.86 4.34 -1.47
N VAL A 74 -11.28 4.96 -2.58
CA VAL A 74 -11.04 6.36 -2.92
C VAL A 74 -12.36 7.07 -3.17
N TRP A 75 -12.38 8.38 -3.05
CA TRP A 75 -13.58 9.22 -3.14
C TRP A 75 -13.51 10.15 -4.34
N TRP A 76 -14.66 10.34 -4.96
CA TRP A 76 -14.80 11.17 -6.15
C TRP A 76 -14.76 12.66 -5.78
N HIS A 77 -13.82 13.38 -6.39
CA HIS A 77 -13.67 14.82 -6.21
C HIS A 77 -14.46 15.58 -7.27
N SER A 78 -14.82 16.82 -6.93
CA SER A 78 -15.54 17.74 -7.81
C SER A 78 -14.76 18.15 -9.06
N ASP A 79 -13.42 17.99 -9.05
CA ASP A 79 -12.54 18.27 -10.19
C ASP A 79 -12.45 17.10 -11.19
N GLY A 80 -13.17 16.01 -10.94
CA GLY A 80 -13.18 14.83 -11.81
C GLY A 80 -12.10 13.80 -11.51
N THR A 81 -11.44 13.89 -10.34
CA THR A 81 -10.38 12.95 -9.92
C THR A 81 -10.81 12.08 -8.74
N TRP A 82 -9.99 11.06 -8.42
CA TRP A 82 -10.18 10.17 -7.27
C TRP A 82 -9.15 10.49 -6.18
N GLY A 83 -9.60 10.71 -4.95
CA GLY A 83 -8.72 11.05 -3.85
C GLY A 83 -9.28 10.71 -2.47
N ASP A 84 -8.84 11.45 -1.45
CA ASP A 84 -9.35 11.32 -0.08
C ASP A 84 -10.81 11.77 0.02
N TYR A 85 -11.47 11.55 1.16
CA TYR A 85 -12.87 11.94 1.32
C TYR A 85 -13.11 13.43 0.96
N GLN A 86 -13.92 13.66 -0.07
CA GLN A 86 -14.45 14.98 -0.41
C GLN A 86 -15.97 14.85 -0.60
N GLY A 87 -16.71 15.48 0.30
CA GLY A 87 -18.16 15.60 0.18
C GLY A 87 -18.56 16.77 -0.72
N GLN A 88 -19.66 16.61 -1.45
CA GLN A 88 -20.21 17.60 -2.36
C GLN A 88 -21.62 17.99 -1.91
N GLU A 89 -21.96 19.27 -1.98
CA GLU A 89 -23.29 19.75 -1.56
C GLU A 89 -24.38 19.22 -2.52
N ALA A 90 -25.41 18.62 -1.96
CA ALA A 90 -26.59 18.18 -2.70
C ALA A 90 -27.62 19.31 -2.85
N SER A 91 -28.44 19.23 -3.89
CA SER A 91 -29.59 20.13 -4.03
C SER A 91 -30.69 19.72 -3.06
N LEU A 92 -31.34 20.69 -2.42
CA LEU A 92 -32.43 20.47 -1.46
C LEU A 92 -33.76 20.96 -2.02
N ASP A 93 -34.82 20.18 -1.80
CA ASP A 93 -36.20 20.55 -2.13
C ASP A 93 -37.17 19.94 -1.12
N GLY A 94 -37.87 20.79 -0.34
CA GLY A 94 -39.02 20.37 0.47
C GLY A 94 -38.81 19.16 1.39
N GLY A 95 -37.67 19.07 2.10
CA GLY A 95 -37.37 17.90 2.96
C GLY A 95 -36.81 16.69 2.20
N SER A 96 -36.45 16.86 0.94
CA SER A 96 -35.74 15.88 0.11
C SER A 96 -34.43 16.47 -0.41
N TRP A 97 -33.54 15.60 -0.88
CA TRP A 97 -32.29 16.00 -1.51
C TRP A 97 -32.02 15.20 -2.79
N SER A 98 -31.23 15.78 -3.69
CA SER A 98 -30.74 15.12 -4.90
C SER A 98 -29.30 15.50 -5.24
N PHE A 99 -28.54 14.53 -5.73
CA PHE A 99 -27.17 14.72 -6.23
C PHE A 99 -26.99 13.93 -7.52
N THR A 100 -26.52 14.57 -8.59
CA THR A 100 -26.25 13.90 -9.87
C THR A 100 -24.77 13.70 -10.06
N TRP A 101 -24.38 12.46 -10.32
CA TRP A 101 -23.01 12.05 -10.52
C TRP A 101 -22.85 11.34 -11.86
N GLN A 102 -21.80 11.70 -12.59
CA GLN A 102 -21.43 11.04 -13.83
C GLN A 102 -20.27 10.08 -13.53
N ALA A 103 -20.52 8.79 -13.66
CA ALA A 103 -19.48 7.80 -13.48
C ALA A 103 -18.38 7.95 -14.55
N PRO A 104 -17.10 8.09 -14.17
CA PRO A 104 -16.00 8.20 -15.14
C PRO A 104 -15.77 6.87 -15.88
N GLU A 105 -15.97 5.76 -15.18
CA GLU A 105 -15.65 4.41 -15.62
C GLU A 105 -16.58 3.37 -14.96
N PRO A 106 -16.72 2.17 -15.53
CA PRO A 106 -17.39 1.05 -14.87
C PRO A 106 -16.72 0.68 -13.55
N GLY A 107 -17.48 0.08 -12.63
CA GLY A 107 -16.93 -0.41 -11.37
C GLY A 107 -17.97 -0.49 -10.26
N ASP A 108 -17.50 -0.90 -9.08
CA ASP A 108 -18.32 -1.00 -7.88
C ASP A 108 -18.13 0.23 -7.00
N TYR A 109 -19.23 0.90 -6.69
CA TYR A 109 -19.24 2.16 -5.97
C TYR A 109 -20.15 2.10 -4.76
N LEU A 110 -19.98 3.07 -3.86
CA LEU A 110 -20.98 3.42 -2.88
C LEU A 110 -21.24 4.92 -2.94
N VAL A 111 -22.46 5.32 -2.59
CA VAL A 111 -22.82 6.70 -2.29
C VAL A 111 -23.07 6.80 -0.80
N GLN A 112 -22.51 7.81 -0.15
CA GLN A 112 -22.73 8.13 1.25
C GLN A 112 -23.36 9.52 1.35
N ALA A 113 -24.36 9.66 2.21
CA ALA A 113 -25.01 10.93 2.51
C ALA A 113 -24.72 11.33 3.95
N LYS A 114 -24.49 12.62 4.18
CA LYS A 114 -24.23 13.22 5.49
C LYS A 114 -25.09 14.46 5.66
N ALA A 115 -26.14 14.35 6.48
CA ALA A 115 -26.97 15.48 6.85
C ALA A 115 -26.25 16.34 7.91
N VAL A 116 -26.33 17.66 7.77
CA VAL A 116 -25.71 18.61 8.72
C VAL A 116 -26.72 19.69 9.09
N ALA A 117 -26.94 19.90 10.38
CA ALA A 117 -27.84 20.92 10.90
C ALA A 117 -27.24 22.33 10.82
N ALA A 118 -28.10 23.34 11.06
CA ALA A 118 -27.70 24.75 11.06
C ALA A 118 -26.68 25.09 12.16
N ASP A 119 -26.68 24.35 13.26
CA ASP A 119 -25.70 24.47 14.36
C ASP A 119 -24.38 23.73 14.10
N GLY A 120 -24.27 23.06 12.94
CA GLY A 120 -23.10 22.28 12.54
C GLY A 120 -23.08 20.84 13.05
N SER A 121 -24.07 20.40 13.84
CA SER A 121 -24.21 19.00 14.22
C SER A 121 -24.44 18.12 13.00
N VAL A 122 -23.96 16.87 13.05
CA VAL A 122 -23.93 15.95 11.89
C VAL A 122 -24.71 14.67 12.21
N ASP A 123 -25.33 14.11 11.18
CA ASP A 123 -25.86 12.75 11.23
C ASP A 123 -24.72 11.75 11.42
N THR A 124 -24.71 11.05 12.55
CA THR A 124 -23.68 10.05 12.88
C THR A 124 -23.96 8.69 12.26
N THR A 125 -25.14 8.46 11.71
CA THR A 125 -25.49 7.19 11.05
C THR A 125 -24.85 7.05 9.68
N LEU A 126 -24.55 8.18 9.01
CA LEU A 126 -23.87 8.27 7.72
C LEU A 126 -24.40 7.23 6.71
N PRO A 127 -25.69 7.31 6.34
CA PRO A 127 -26.32 6.34 5.45
C PRO A 127 -25.53 6.19 4.16
N TYR A 128 -25.37 4.96 3.71
CA TYR A 128 -24.72 4.64 2.44
C TYR A 128 -25.50 3.59 1.67
N ARG A 129 -25.28 3.55 0.36
CA ARG A 129 -25.79 2.50 -0.54
C ARG A 129 -24.72 2.06 -1.52
N ARG A 130 -24.70 0.78 -1.85
CA ARG A 130 -23.78 0.19 -2.83
C ARG A 130 -24.45 0.04 -4.18
N PHE A 131 -23.71 0.30 -5.24
CA PHE A 131 -24.19 0.13 -6.61
C PHE A 131 -23.02 -0.16 -7.55
N THR A 132 -23.33 -0.62 -8.75
CA THR A 132 -22.33 -0.98 -9.77
C THR A 132 -22.64 -0.21 -11.03
N VAL A 133 -21.61 0.40 -11.64
CA VAL A 133 -21.74 1.05 -12.94
C VAL A 133 -21.13 0.17 -14.00
N VAL A 134 -21.83 0.03 -15.11
CA VAL A 134 -21.45 -0.81 -16.23
C VAL A 134 -21.31 0.02 -17.49
N ASP A 135 -20.40 -0.41 -18.36
CA ASP A 135 -20.31 0.13 -19.70
C ASP A 135 -21.24 -0.62 -20.63
N LEU A 136 -22.18 0.10 -21.22
CA LEU A 136 -22.79 -0.30 -22.49
C LEU A 136 -22.00 0.45 -23.57
N PRO A 137 -21.28 -0.25 -24.46
CA PRO A 137 -20.50 0.42 -25.49
C PRO A 137 -21.39 1.40 -26.27
N ALA A 138 -20.97 2.67 -26.35
CA ALA A 138 -21.68 3.71 -27.11
C ALA A 138 -21.81 3.38 -28.62
N ALA A 139 -21.04 2.39 -29.10
CA ALA A 139 -20.92 1.99 -30.50
C ALA A 139 -21.56 0.63 -30.83
N LEU A 140 -22.25 -0.05 -29.90
CA LEU A 140 -23.05 -1.21 -30.31
C LEU A 140 -24.31 -0.73 -31.03
N ALA A 141 -24.62 -1.40 -32.15
CA ALA A 141 -25.87 -1.26 -32.86
C ALA A 141 -27.04 -1.25 -31.86
N ASP A 142 -28.05 -0.41 -32.07
CA ASP A 142 -29.30 -0.54 -31.35
C ASP A 142 -29.99 -1.84 -31.82
N PRO A 143 -30.24 -2.85 -30.96
CA PRO A 143 -30.05 -2.93 -29.50
C PRO A 143 -28.68 -3.46 -29.00
N ALA A 144 -28.33 -3.18 -27.74
CA ALA A 144 -27.07 -3.63 -27.12
C ALA A 144 -27.26 -4.24 -25.71
N GLY A 145 -26.37 -5.14 -25.30
CA GLY A 145 -26.36 -5.72 -23.95
C GLY A 145 -24.97 -6.09 -23.46
N VAL A 146 -24.85 -6.38 -22.15
CA VAL A 146 -23.61 -6.77 -21.48
C VAL A 146 -23.90 -7.68 -20.29
N VAL A 147 -23.03 -8.66 -20.04
CA VAL A 147 -22.98 -9.46 -18.80
C VAL A 147 -21.95 -8.83 -17.87
N THR A 148 -22.34 -8.55 -16.63
CA THR A 148 -21.50 -7.80 -15.68
C THR A 148 -21.16 -8.60 -14.43
N GLU A 149 -22.06 -9.50 -14.05
CA GLU A 149 -21.82 -10.46 -12.98
C GLU A 149 -22.17 -11.88 -13.45
N PRO A 150 -21.36 -12.88 -13.11
CA PRO A 150 -20.01 -12.76 -12.55
C PRO A 150 -19.07 -11.97 -13.47
N SER A 151 -17.97 -11.42 -12.93
CA SER A 151 -16.95 -10.79 -13.78
C SER A 151 -16.31 -11.82 -14.71
N ALA A 152 -15.77 -11.39 -15.85
CA ALA A 152 -15.00 -12.28 -16.73
C ALA A 152 -13.86 -12.97 -15.96
N GLY A 153 -13.76 -14.29 -16.10
CA GLY A 153 -12.80 -15.15 -15.42
C GLY A 153 -13.21 -15.60 -14.02
N ALA A 154 -14.37 -15.17 -13.49
CA ALA A 154 -14.86 -15.61 -12.18
C ALA A 154 -15.01 -17.14 -12.11
N ILE A 155 -14.88 -17.67 -10.89
CA ILE A 155 -14.98 -19.11 -10.60
C ILE A 155 -16.23 -19.34 -9.75
N ALA A 156 -17.16 -20.13 -10.27
CA ALA A 156 -18.40 -20.52 -9.59
C ALA A 156 -18.33 -21.96 -9.07
N ARG A 157 -18.95 -22.24 -7.93
CA ARG A 157 -18.99 -23.60 -7.40
C ARG A 157 -20.00 -24.45 -8.14
N VAL A 158 -19.61 -25.66 -8.55
CA VAL A 158 -20.51 -26.66 -9.11
C VAL A 158 -21.57 -27.05 -8.08
N GLY A 159 -22.83 -27.13 -8.52
CA GLY A 159 -23.98 -27.42 -7.67
C GLY A 159 -24.44 -26.24 -6.80
N ALA A 160 -23.75 -25.09 -6.82
CA ALA A 160 -24.20 -23.88 -6.15
C ALA A 160 -24.86 -22.89 -7.11
N LYS A 161 -25.90 -22.21 -6.62
CA LYS A 161 -26.60 -21.19 -7.38
C LYS A 161 -25.67 -19.98 -7.64
N THR A 162 -25.47 -19.67 -8.90
CA THR A 162 -24.73 -18.50 -9.40
C THR A 162 -25.72 -17.54 -10.04
N THR A 163 -25.90 -16.37 -9.45
CA THR A 163 -26.73 -15.31 -10.04
C THR A 163 -25.90 -14.49 -11.02
N MET A 164 -26.31 -14.53 -12.28
CA MET A 164 -25.78 -13.69 -13.33
C MET A 164 -26.59 -12.41 -13.44
N ARG A 165 -25.91 -11.30 -13.72
CA ARG A 165 -26.53 -9.99 -13.91
C ARG A 165 -25.91 -9.25 -15.08
N GLY A 166 -26.67 -8.30 -15.61
CA GLY A 166 -26.17 -7.39 -16.63
C GLY A 166 -27.14 -6.28 -16.96
N ALA A 167 -26.83 -5.58 -18.05
CA ALA A 167 -27.65 -4.49 -18.56
C ALA A 167 -27.96 -4.68 -20.05
N GLY A 168 -29.04 -4.05 -20.51
CA GLY A 168 -29.44 -3.97 -21.90
C GLY A 168 -29.99 -2.58 -22.23
N GLN A 169 -29.85 -2.17 -23.49
CA GLN A 169 -30.43 -0.93 -24.00
C GLN A 169 -30.97 -1.09 -25.41
N ALA A 170 -32.03 -0.33 -25.72
CA ALA A 170 -32.57 -0.19 -27.05
C ALA A 170 -33.31 1.15 -27.21
N ALA A 171 -33.16 1.86 -28.34
CA ALA A 171 -33.74 3.20 -28.52
C ALA A 171 -35.28 3.19 -28.54
N GLY A 172 -35.88 2.05 -28.94
CA GLY A 172 -37.33 1.81 -28.90
C GLY A 172 -37.83 1.02 -27.68
N GLY A 173 -36.97 0.75 -26.69
CA GLY A 173 -37.29 -0.11 -25.55
C GLY A 173 -36.83 -1.56 -25.74
N VAL A 174 -36.38 -2.18 -24.64
CA VAL A 174 -35.98 -3.59 -24.61
C VAL A 174 -37.21 -4.45 -24.40
N THR A 175 -37.62 -5.20 -25.43
CA THR A 175 -38.83 -6.04 -25.40
C THR A 175 -38.55 -7.48 -24.99
N TRP A 176 -37.30 -7.93 -25.13
CA TRP A 176 -36.88 -9.28 -24.76
C TRP A 176 -35.37 -9.31 -24.51
N ALA A 177 -34.96 -10.14 -23.57
CA ALA A 177 -33.57 -10.49 -23.33
C ALA A 177 -33.47 -11.99 -23.01
N ALA A 178 -32.38 -12.61 -23.44
CA ALA A 178 -32.06 -13.97 -23.04
C ALA A 178 -30.56 -14.22 -23.00
N LEU A 179 -30.16 -15.15 -22.17
CA LEU A 179 -28.79 -15.53 -21.92
C LEU A 179 -28.45 -16.82 -22.68
N THR A 180 -27.20 -16.98 -23.08
CA THR A 180 -26.67 -18.22 -23.64
C THR A 180 -25.48 -18.65 -22.81
N ILE A 181 -25.46 -19.90 -22.37
CA ILE A 181 -24.32 -20.50 -21.67
C ILE A 181 -23.75 -21.57 -22.60
N PHE A 182 -22.56 -21.33 -23.11
CA PHE A 182 -21.89 -22.18 -24.10
C PHE A 182 -20.69 -22.87 -23.47
N ASP A 183 -20.65 -24.20 -23.51
CA ASP A 183 -19.45 -24.95 -23.16
C ASP A 183 -18.48 -24.92 -24.34
N ALA A 184 -17.36 -24.23 -24.17
CA ALA A 184 -16.33 -24.08 -25.20
C ALA A 184 -15.69 -25.43 -25.59
N ALA A 185 -15.56 -26.35 -24.64
CA ALA A 185 -14.92 -27.63 -24.84
C ALA A 185 -15.83 -28.61 -25.58
N ALA A 186 -17.11 -28.65 -25.22
CA ALA A 186 -18.09 -29.56 -25.82
C ALA A 186 -18.77 -29.01 -27.08
N GLY A 187 -18.76 -27.69 -27.29
CA GLY A 187 -19.44 -27.06 -28.41
C GLY A 187 -20.97 -27.06 -28.29
N THR A 188 -21.50 -27.14 -27.07
CA THR A 188 -22.95 -27.25 -26.79
C THR A 188 -23.45 -26.12 -25.88
N PHE A 189 -24.77 -25.89 -25.91
CA PHE A 189 -25.44 -24.86 -25.11
C PHE A 189 -26.26 -25.48 -23.99
N TRP A 190 -26.31 -24.79 -22.86
CA TRP A 190 -27.17 -25.13 -21.74
C TRP A 190 -28.65 -24.90 -22.08
N HIS A 191 -29.50 -25.85 -21.72
CA HIS A 191 -30.95 -25.82 -21.90
C HIS A 191 -31.65 -25.58 -20.56
N ALA A 192 -32.83 -24.95 -20.60
CA ALA A 192 -33.60 -24.67 -19.38
C ALA A 192 -34.07 -25.96 -18.65
N ASP A 193 -34.11 -27.09 -19.35
CA ASP A 193 -34.47 -28.41 -18.82
C ASP A 193 -33.32 -29.11 -18.06
N GLY A 194 -32.13 -28.50 -18.02
CA GLY A 194 -30.96 -29.05 -17.36
C GLY A 194 -30.02 -29.87 -18.25
N THR A 195 -30.25 -29.90 -19.56
CA THR A 195 -29.43 -30.65 -20.52
C THR A 195 -28.49 -29.77 -21.35
N TRP A 196 -27.61 -30.40 -22.12
CA TRP A 196 -26.70 -29.71 -23.06
C TRP A 196 -27.04 -30.13 -24.49
N GLY A 197 -27.18 -29.17 -25.39
CA GLY A 197 -27.55 -29.45 -26.78
C GLY A 197 -27.26 -28.33 -27.77
N ALA A 198 -28.09 -28.26 -28.81
CA ALA A 198 -28.05 -27.19 -29.80
C ALA A 198 -28.32 -25.82 -29.16
N PHE A 199 -28.13 -24.74 -29.91
CA PHE A 199 -28.38 -23.38 -29.42
C PHE A 199 -29.76 -23.23 -28.75
N GLU A 200 -29.77 -22.71 -27.52
CA GLU A 200 -30.96 -22.29 -26.80
C GLU A 200 -30.74 -20.90 -26.17
N ALA A 201 -31.79 -20.09 -26.16
CA ALA A 201 -31.81 -18.78 -25.53
C ALA A 201 -32.62 -18.84 -24.24
N LEU A 202 -31.95 -18.64 -23.11
CA LEU A 202 -32.51 -18.78 -21.76
C LEU A 202 -33.14 -17.44 -21.33
N PRO A 203 -34.46 -17.35 -21.12
CA PRO A 203 -35.09 -16.08 -20.75
C PRO A 203 -34.54 -15.54 -19.42
N VAL A 204 -34.24 -14.25 -19.39
CA VAL A 204 -33.79 -13.55 -18.17
C VAL A 204 -34.93 -12.73 -17.56
N THR A 205 -34.82 -12.39 -16.28
CA THR A 205 -35.75 -11.48 -15.62
C THR A 205 -35.29 -10.05 -15.85
N LEU A 206 -36.17 -9.18 -16.38
CA LEU A 206 -35.90 -7.75 -16.53
C LEU A 206 -36.46 -6.96 -15.35
N ASP A 207 -35.76 -5.92 -14.92
CA ASP A 207 -36.25 -4.99 -13.89
C ASP A 207 -37.41 -4.10 -14.37
N ALA A 208 -37.36 -3.64 -15.62
CA ALA A 208 -38.33 -2.75 -16.24
C ALA A 208 -38.55 -3.11 -17.73
N PRO A 209 -39.27 -4.21 -18.05
CA PRO A 209 -39.56 -4.60 -19.43
C PRO A 209 -40.13 -3.43 -20.27
N GLY A 210 -39.62 -3.24 -21.48
CA GLY A 210 -40.05 -2.17 -22.40
C GLY A 210 -39.35 -0.83 -22.18
N ALA A 211 -38.60 -0.64 -21.10
CA ALA A 211 -37.78 0.56 -20.91
C ALA A 211 -36.62 0.61 -21.91
N ALA A 212 -36.16 1.81 -22.25
CA ALA A 212 -35.02 2.03 -23.14
C ALA A 212 -33.70 1.47 -22.57
N ARG A 213 -33.63 1.32 -21.24
CA ARG A 213 -32.54 0.67 -20.52
C ARG A 213 -33.12 -0.22 -19.45
N VAL A 214 -32.59 -1.43 -19.34
CA VAL A 214 -33.01 -2.44 -18.38
C VAL A 214 -31.78 -3.06 -17.74
N THR A 215 -31.94 -3.51 -16.51
CA THR A 215 -31.05 -4.50 -15.90
C THR A 215 -31.72 -5.86 -15.97
N TRP A 216 -30.91 -6.91 -15.93
CA TRP A 216 -31.43 -8.27 -16.01
C TRP A 216 -30.71 -9.22 -15.06
N THR A 217 -31.43 -10.27 -14.66
CA THR A 217 -30.91 -11.33 -13.80
C THR A 217 -31.25 -12.72 -14.34
N TYR A 218 -30.33 -13.66 -14.13
CA TYR A 218 -30.53 -15.07 -14.43
C TYR A 218 -29.82 -15.92 -13.39
N ASP A 219 -30.49 -16.93 -12.85
CA ASP A 219 -29.90 -17.83 -11.88
C ASP A 219 -29.51 -19.15 -12.55
N TRP A 220 -28.25 -19.54 -12.38
CA TRP A 220 -27.72 -20.77 -12.94
C TRP A 220 -27.04 -21.61 -11.86
N THR A 221 -27.34 -22.91 -11.82
CA THR A 221 -26.60 -23.86 -10.97
C THR A 221 -25.73 -24.70 -11.89
N PRO A 222 -24.40 -24.47 -11.93
CA PRO A 222 -23.53 -25.21 -12.83
C PRO A 222 -23.53 -26.70 -12.48
N PRO A 223 -23.84 -27.60 -13.43
CA PRO A 223 -23.95 -29.03 -13.13
C PRO A 223 -22.61 -29.75 -13.09
N ARG A 224 -21.56 -29.16 -13.68
CA ARG A 224 -20.23 -29.77 -13.79
C ARG A 224 -19.14 -28.73 -13.88
N GLU A 225 -17.91 -29.19 -13.68
CA GLU A 225 -16.71 -28.41 -13.91
C GLU A 225 -16.57 -28.05 -15.40
N GLY A 226 -16.12 -26.84 -15.70
CA GLY A 226 -15.86 -26.41 -17.06
C GLY A 226 -15.60 -24.91 -17.21
N ASP A 227 -15.35 -24.52 -18.45
CA ASP A 227 -15.14 -23.15 -18.89
C ASP A 227 -16.28 -22.78 -19.85
N PHE A 228 -17.15 -21.87 -19.40
CA PHE A 228 -18.40 -21.53 -20.06
C PHE A 228 -18.40 -20.09 -20.56
N TRP A 229 -18.72 -19.90 -21.84
CA TRP A 229 -18.97 -18.57 -22.39
C TRP A 229 -20.41 -18.15 -22.15
N VAL A 230 -20.58 -17.06 -21.42
CA VAL A 230 -21.89 -16.49 -21.08
C VAL A 230 -22.10 -15.22 -21.89
N SER A 231 -23.16 -15.15 -22.70
CA SER A 231 -23.52 -13.94 -23.44
C SER A 231 -25.00 -13.62 -23.27
N VAL A 232 -25.39 -12.35 -23.41
CA VAL A 232 -26.79 -11.94 -23.42
C VAL A 232 -27.19 -11.44 -24.81
N ARG A 233 -28.40 -11.75 -25.24
CA ARG A 233 -29.02 -11.23 -26.45
C ARG A 233 -30.12 -10.27 -26.07
N ILE A 234 -30.10 -9.07 -26.63
CA ILE A 234 -31.11 -8.03 -26.41
C ILE A 234 -31.90 -7.84 -27.69
N ARG A 235 -33.23 -7.70 -27.55
CA ARG A 235 -34.13 -7.40 -28.66
C ARG A 235 -34.84 -6.07 -28.44
N ASN A 236 -34.89 -5.24 -29.49
CA ASN A 236 -35.61 -3.97 -29.48
C ASN A 236 -37.10 -4.13 -29.87
N ALA A 237 -37.88 -3.05 -29.81
CA ALA A 237 -39.28 -3.04 -30.21
C ALA A 237 -39.52 -3.37 -31.70
N GLN A 238 -38.51 -3.20 -32.56
CA GLN A 238 -38.54 -3.54 -33.97
C GLN A 238 -38.20 -5.02 -34.26
N GLY A 239 -37.90 -5.80 -33.21
CA GLY A 239 -37.58 -7.23 -33.32
C GLY A 239 -36.13 -7.55 -33.66
N VAL A 240 -35.27 -6.54 -33.85
CA VAL A 240 -33.82 -6.72 -34.07
C VAL A 240 -33.21 -7.31 -32.81
N THR A 241 -32.41 -8.38 -32.94
CA THR A 241 -31.75 -9.05 -31.82
C THR A 241 -30.24 -9.05 -32.02
N VAL A 242 -29.49 -8.60 -31.01
CA VAL A 242 -28.02 -8.50 -31.05
C VAL A 242 -27.42 -9.20 -29.84
N PRO A 243 -26.40 -10.06 -30.02
CA PRO A 243 -25.64 -10.65 -28.91
C PRO A 243 -24.62 -9.66 -28.33
N SER A 244 -24.41 -9.72 -27.02
CA SER A 244 -23.30 -9.07 -26.34
C SER A 244 -21.98 -9.80 -26.63
N PRO A 245 -20.84 -9.14 -26.42
CA PRO A 245 -19.61 -9.87 -26.10
C PRO A 245 -19.88 -10.83 -24.93
N GLY A 246 -19.41 -12.07 -25.05
CA GLY A 246 -19.51 -13.04 -23.96
C GLY A 246 -18.45 -12.80 -22.89
N ILE A 247 -18.67 -13.32 -21.69
CA ILE A 247 -17.65 -13.45 -20.64
C ILE A 247 -17.30 -14.93 -20.45
N LEU A 248 -16.07 -15.19 -20.01
CA LEU A 248 -15.67 -16.52 -19.56
C LEU A 248 -16.08 -16.70 -18.09
N LEU A 249 -16.88 -17.73 -17.79
CA LEU A 249 -17.21 -18.18 -16.44
C LEU A 249 -16.60 -19.56 -16.23
N ARG A 250 -15.78 -19.71 -15.20
CA ARG A 250 -15.18 -20.98 -14.81
C ARG A 250 -16.00 -21.60 -13.71
N THR A 251 -16.03 -22.93 -13.64
CA THR A 251 -16.63 -23.63 -12.51
C THR A 251 -15.65 -24.58 -11.86
N ASP A 252 -15.86 -24.83 -10.57
CA ASP A 252 -15.03 -25.73 -9.79
C ASP A 252 -15.86 -26.75 -9.01
N ALA A 253 -15.39 -28.00 -9.03
CA ALA A 253 -15.96 -29.12 -8.29
C ALA A 253 -14.92 -29.83 -7.41
N ALA A 254 -13.64 -29.58 -7.63
CA ALA A 254 -12.57 -30.31 -6.96
C ALA A 254 -12.23 -29.61 -5.64
N PRO A 255 -12.20 -30.32 -4.50
CA PRO A 255 -11.69 -29.74 -3.28
C PRO A 255 -10.17 -29.55 -3.39
N PRO A 256 -9.61 -28.53 -2.71
CA PRO A 256 -8.18 -28.30 -2.70
C PRO A 256 -7.46 -29.40 -1.93
N ALA A 257 -6.17 -29.57 -2.18
CA ALA A 257 -5.29 -30.45 -1.42
C ALA A 257 -4.26 -29.63 -0.64
N VAL A 258 -3.94 -30.04 0.60
CA VAL A 258 -2.84 -29.46 1.37
C VAL A 258 -1.91 -30.53 1.92
N THR A 259 -0.63 -30.20 2.01
CA THR A 259 0.41 -30.99 2.64
C THR A 259 1.01 -30.21 3.80
N ALA A 260 1.51 -30.91 4.80
CA ALA A 260 2.37 -30.36 5.85
C ALA A 260 3.70 -31.13 5.81
N ALA A 261 4.81 -30.41 5.73
CA ALA A 261 6.13 -31.02 5.86
C ALA A 261 6.22 -31.68 7.25
N ALA A 262 6.79 -32.89 7.30
CA ALA A 262 6.96 -33.61 8.55
C ALA A 262 7.83 -32.80 9.51
N GLY A 263 7.20 -32.20 10.52
CA GLY A 263 7.91 -31.62 11.67
C GLY A 263 8.63 -32.68 12.51
N GLN A 264 9.52 -32.25 13.40
CA GLN A 264 10.14 -33.15 14.37
C GLN A 264 9.05 -33.77 15.26
N ALA A 265 9.25 -35.03 15.67
CA ALA A 265 8.32 -35.69 16.59
C ALA A 265 8.34 -35.08 18.00
N THR A 266 9.43 -34.40 18.36
CA THR A 266 9.67 -33.87 19.70
C THR A 266 10.26 -32.46 19.63
N HIS A 267 9.73 -31.55 20.45
CA HIS A 267 10.18 -30.16 20.57
C HIS A 267 10.38 -29.74 22.03
N PRO A 268 11.29 -28.81 22.34
CA PRO A 268 11.42 -28.24 23.68
C PRO A 268 10.26 -27.27 24.02
N ALA A 269 9.82 -27.25 25.28
CA ALA A 269 8.81 -26.31 25.78
C ALA A 269 9.33 -24.87 25.76
N GLY A 270 8.43 -23.90 25.53
CA GLY A 270 8.78 -22.48 25.42
C GLY A 270 9.50 -22.10 24.12
N GLN A 271 9.88 -23.07 23.29
CA GLN A 271 10.55 -22.85 22.02
C GLN A 271 9.54 -22.79 20.87
N ARG A 272 9.85 -21.95 19.89
CA ARG A 272 8.99 -21.70 18.73
C ARG A 272 9.07 -22.86 17.75
N ILE A 273 7.93 -23.50 17.47
CA ILE A 273 7.79 -24.53 16.45
C ILE A 273 7.29 -23.89 15.16
N THR A 274 7.90 -24.23 14.02
CA THR A 274 7.47 -23.73 12.70
C THR A 274 7.17 -24.89 11.77
N TRP A 275 5.99 -24.86 11.16
CA TRP A 275 5.57 -25.76 10.09
C TRP A 275 5.48 -25.02 8.77
N THR A 276 5.73 -25.77 7.71
CA THR A 276 5.57 -25.32 6.32
C THR A 276 4.90 -26.42 5.52
N GLY A 277 4.32 -26.07 4.39
CA GLY A 277 3.75 -27.03 3.47
C GLY A 277 3.29 -26.38 2.18
N THR A 278 2.63 -27.16 1.34
CA THR A 278 2.07 -26.71 0.07
C THR A 278 0.57 -26.94 0.03
N ALA A 279 -0.16 -26.10 -0.68
CA ALA A 279 -1.56 -26.32 -1.03
C ALA A 279 -1.74 -26.13 -2.53
N SER A 280 -2.54 -26.98 -3.16
CA SER A 280 -2.78 -26.94 -4.60
C SER A 280 -4.25 -27.19 -4.93
N ASP A 281 -4.69 -26.56 -6.01
CA ASP A 281 -6.03 -26.68 -6.55
C ASP A 281 -6.04 -26.32 -8.04
N ASN A 282 -6.92 -26.92 -8.83
CA ASN A 282 -7.04 -26.68 -10.27
C ASN A 282 -7.60 -25.29 -10.61
N ARG A 283 -8.39 -24.67 -9.73
CA ARG A 283 -8.96 -23.33 -9.93
C ARG A 283 -8.45 -22.29 -8.95
N GLY A 284 -7.84 -22.73 -7.86
CA GLY A 284 -6.98 -21.94 -6.99
C GLY A 284 -7.31 -22.08 -5.51
N VAL A 285 -6.28 -22.19 -4.68
CA VAL A 285 -6.35 -22.14 -3.22
C VAL A 285 -6.51 -20.69 -2.79
N ALA A 286 -7.53 -20.40 -1.98
CA ALA A 286 -7.77 -19.08 -1.38
C ALA A 286 -7.19 -18.95 0.04
N SER A 287 -7.18 -20.03 0.82
CA SER A 287 -6.61 -20.00 2.18
C SER A 287 -6.12 -21.36 2.66
N VAL A 288 -5.15 -21.34 3.56
CA VAL A 288 -4.79 -22.49 4.40
C VAL A 288 -5.13 -22.14 5.84
N ARG A 289 -5.63 -23.12 6.58
CA ARG A 289 -5.98 -22.95 7.99
C ARG A 289 -5.35 -24.05 8.82
N VAL A 290 -4.98 -23.69 10.04
CA VAL A 290 -4.33 -24.61 10.99
C VAL A 290 -5.06 -24.59 12.34
N ALA A 291 -5.04 -25.72 13.02
CA ALA A 291 -5.55 -25.85 14.37
C ALA A 291 -4.60 -26.73 15.20
N ILE A 292 -4.38 -26.36 16.46
CA ILE A 292 -3.55 -27.12 17.41
C ILE A 292 -4.47 -27.71 18.47
N MET A 293 -4.33 -29.00 18.73
CA MET A 293 -5.08 -29.73 19.77
C MET A 293 -4.12 -30.26 20.83
N ASP A 294 -4.47 -30.10 22.09
CA ASP A 294 -3.92 -30.91 23.17
C ASP A 294 -4.55 -32.30 23.08
N ARG A 295 -3.72 -33.32 22.86
CA ARG A 295 -4.20 -34.69 22.62
C ARG A 295 -4.68 -35.38 23.88
N THR A 296 -4.30 -34.88 25.05
CA THR A 296 -4.75 -35.36 26.36
C THR A 296 -6.12 -34.78 26.70
N SER A 297 -6.24 -33.45 26.69
CA SER A 297 -7.51 -32.80 27.04
C SER A 297 -8.53 -32.78 25.90
N ARG A 298 -8.09 -33.00 24.65
CA ARG A 298 -8.89 -32.86 23.41
C ARG A 298 -9.44 -31.46 23.18
N LEU A 299 -8.87 -30.47 23.87
CA LEU A 299 -9.18 -29.06 23.67
C LEU A 299 -8.26 -28.45 22.60
N TRP A 300 -8.73 -27.38 21.97
CA TRP A 300 -8.03 -26.71 20.89
C TRP A 300 -7.50 -25.35 21.33
N TRP A 301 -6.33 -25.02 20.81
CA TRP A 301 -5.64 -23.77 21.10
C TRP A 301 -6.39 -22.58 20.51
N ARG A 302 -6.67 -21.58 21.35
CA ARG A 302 -7.42 -20.37 21.02
C ARG A 302 -6.51 -19.16 20.83
N ASP A 303 -6.99 -18.14 20.12
CA ASP A 303 -6.24 -16.89 19.89
C ASP A 303 -5.96 -16.09 21.17
N ASP A 304 -6.77 -16.28 22.20
CA ASP A 304 -6.59 -15.67 23.53
C ASP A 304 -5.55 -16.39 24.40
N GLY A 305 -4.89 -17.43 23.87
CA GLY A 305 -3.89 -18.21 24.57
C GLY A 305 -4.47 -19.29 25.50
N THR A 306 -5.76 -19.62 25.37
CA THR A 306 -6.43 -20.65 26.18
C THR A 306 -6.75 -21.92 25.39
N TRP A 307 -7.18 -22.97 26.10
CA TRP A 307 -7.65 -24.23 25.52
C TRP A 307 -9.18 -24.29 25.58
N GLY A 308 -9.85 -24.57 24.45
CA GLY A 308 -11.32 -24.60 24.38
C GLY A 308 -11.88 -25.48 23.26
N ALA A 309 -13.09 -25.18 22.77
CA ALA A 309 -13.68 -25.90 21.64
C ALA A 309 -12.83 -25.74 20.37
N TYR A 310 -13.18 -26.40 19.25
CA TYR A 310 -12.45 -26.24 17.99
C TYR A 310 -12.30 -24.77 17.55
N GLN A 311 -11.09 -24.41 17.13
CA GLN A 311 -10.76 -23.16 16.43
C GLN A 311 -9.63 -23.42 15.45
N ASP A 312 -9.85 -23.07 14.19
CA ASP A 312 -8.82 -22.92 13.20
C ASP A 312 -8.46 -21.45 13.02
N ARG A 313 -7.28 -21.21 12.45
CA ARG A 313 -6.80 -19.88 12.10
C ARG A 313 -6.27 -19.89 10.68
N THR A 314 -6.64 -18.90 9.89
CA THR A 314 -6.04 -18.69 8.57
C THR A 314 -4.57 -18.35 8.73
N VAL A 315 -3.72 -19.03 7.96
CA VAL A 315 -2.28 -18.79 7.97
C VAL A 315 -1.85 -18.07 6.69
N PRO A 316 -0.73 -17.33 6.75
CA PRO A 316 -0.26 -16.59 5.59
C PRO A 316 0.19 -17.54 4.49
N LEU A 317 -0.33 -17.31 3.29
CA LEU A 317 0.18 -17.94 2.08
C LEU A 317 1.53 -17.31 1.69
N THR A 318 2.36 -18.07 0.99
CA THR A 318 3.66 -17.57 0.51
C THR A 318 3.62 -17.02 -0.91
N GLY A 319 2.46 -17.08 -1.57
CA GLY A 319 2.30 -16.74 -2.99
C GLY A 319 2.49 -17.95 -3.91
N PRO A 320 2.45 -17.74 -5.23
CA PRO A 320 2.52 -18.81 -6.22
C PRO A 320 3.86 -19.53 -6.16
N LEU A 321 3.84 -20.86 -6.10
CA LEU A 321 5.07 -21.67 -6.19
C LEU A 321 5.47 -21.87 -7.65
N ASN A 322 6.77 -21.89 -7.95
CA ASN A 322 7.32 -22.26 -9.27
C ASN A 322 6.67 -21.51 -10.47
N GLY A 323 6.29 -20.24 -10.29
CA GLY A 323 5.65 -19.44 -11.35
C GLY A 323 4.24 -19.92 -11.72
N LYS A 324 3.57 -20.67 -10.85
CA LYS A 324 2.21 -21.17 -11.09
C LYS A 324 1.19 -20.04 -11.17
N PRO A 325 0.11 -20.22 -11.95
CA PRO A 325 -0.91 -19.19 -12.12
C PRO A 325 -1.55 -18.73 -10.81
N TRP A 326 -1.90 -17.47 -10.78
CA TRP A 326 -2.68 -16.84 -9.72
C TRP A 326 -3.73 -15.93 -10.33
N GLN A 327 -4.80 -15.66 -9.57
CA GLN A 327 -5.90 -14.82 -10.00
C GLN A 327 -6.32 -13.87 -8.87
N ALA A 328 -6.83 -12.71 -9.27
CA ALA A 328 -7.48 -11.76 -8.39
C ALA A 328 -8.97 -11.74 -8.70
N SER A 329 -9.80 -11.91 -7.67
CA SER A 329 -11.24 -11.66 -7.77
C SER A 329 -11.51 -10.16 -7.97
N ALA A 330 -12.74 -9.81 -8.36
CA ALA A 330 -13.19 -8.41 -8.42
C ALA A 330 -13.07 -7.68 -7.06
N SER A 331 -13.13 -8.42 -5.93
CA SER A 331 -12.94 -7.88 -4.58
C SER A 331 -11.46 -7.76 -4.17
N GLY A 332 -10.53 -8.14 -5.04
CA GLY A 332 -9.09 -8.16 -4.76
C GLY A 332 -8.66 -9.32 -3.85
N GLN A 333 -9.44 -10.41 -3.77
CA GLN A 333 -9.00 -11.64 -3.12
C GLN A 333 -8.10 -12.42 -4.09
N LEU A 334 -6.93 -12.86 -3.61
CA LEU A 334 -5.98 -13.63 -4.39
C LEU A 334 -6.22 -15.13 -4.21
N SER A 335 -6.12 -15.88 -5.30
CA SER A 335 -6.07 -17.35 -5.30
C SER A 335 -4.91 -17.86 -6.14
N PHE A 336 -4.38 -19.04 -5.79
CA PHE A 336 -3.18 -19.62 -6.40
C PHE A 336 -3.45 -21.08 -6.76
N THR A 337 -3.16 -21.51 -7.98
CA THR A 337 -3.28 -22.95 -8.29
C THR A 337 -2.32 -23.80 -7.46
N GLU A 338 -1.23 -23.20 -6.99
CA GLU A 338 -0.31 -23.82 -6.04
C GLU A 338 0.39 -22.75 -5.21
N THR A 339 0.38 -22.90 -3.88
CA THR A 339 0.97 -21.95 -2.93
C THR A 339 1.67 -22.69 -1.80
N GLY A 340 2.68 -22.07 -1.22
CA GLY A 340 3.20 -22.49 0.09
C GLY A 340 2.42 -21.84 1.23
N TRP A 341 2.62 -22.36 2.44
CA TRP A 341 2.11 -21.77 3.67
C TRP A 341 3.12 -21.97 4.80
N THR A 342 3.04 -21.12 5.83
CA THR A 342 3.86 -21.24 7.03
C THR A 342 3.05 -20.93 8.28
N TYR A 343 3.29 -21.70 9.34
CA TYR A 343 2.68 -21.48 10.64
C TYR A 343 3.70 -21.62 11.75
N THR A 344 3.57 -20.79 12.77
CA THR A 344 4.48 -20.75 13.91
C THR A 344 3.67 -20.75 15.20
N TRP A 345 4.05 -21.61 16.15
CA TRP A 345 3.42 -21.71 17.47
C TRP A 345 4.47 -21.90 18.56
N THR A 346 4.28 -21.23 19.70
CA THR A 346 5.09 -21.46 20.90
C THR A 346 4.25 -22.26 21.90
N PRO A 347 4.62 -23.52 22.23
CA PRO A 347 3.87 -24.31 23.19
C PRO A 347 3.88 -23.66 24.58
N PRO A 348 2.72 -23.57 25.26
CA PRO A 348 2.64 -22.97 26.60
C PRO A 348 3.19 -23.90 27.70
N ALA A 349 3.28 -25.20 27.44
CA ALA A 349 3.71 -26.21 28.39
C ALA A 349 4.23 -27.46 27.66
N THR A 350 4.80 -28.39 28.42
CA THR A 350 5.08 -29.74 27.95
C THR A 350 3.80 -30.54 27.79
N GLY A 351 3.74 -31.44 26.82
CA GLY A 351 2.55 -32.26 26.56
C GLY A 351 2.56 -32.90 25.18
N ASP A 352 1.52 -33.67 24.89
CA ASP A 352 1.30 -34.28 23.58
C ASP A 352 0.28 -33.46 22.78
N TYR A 353 0.66 -33.03 21.59
CA TYR A 353 -0.13 -32.14 20.76
C TYR A 353 -0.33 -32.70 19.35
N GLY A 354 -1.31 -32.15 18.65
CA GLY A 354 -1.59 -32.44 17.25
C GLY A 354 -1.81 -31.17 16.44
N LEU A 355 -1.24 -31.14 15.23
CA LEU A 355 -1.51 -30.14 14.21
C LEU A 355 -2.52 -30.70 13.20
N SER A 356 -3.62 -29.99 13.00
CA SER A 356 -4.54 -30.19 11.89
C SER A 356 -4.35 -29.06 10.88
N VAL A 357 -4.27 -29.41 9.61
CA VAL A 357 -4.18 -28.46 8.50
C VAL A 357 -5.32 -28.74 7.52
N LEU A 358 -5.92 -27.69 6.97
CA LEU A 358 -6.85 -27.78 5.86
C LEU A 358 -6.63 -26.61 4.90
N SER A 359 -7.05 -26.77 3.65
CA SER A 359 -7.08 -25.68 2.68
C SER A 359 -8.50 -25.42 2.19
N VAL A 360 -8.74 -24.20 1.71
CA VAL A 360 -10.00 -23.75 1.13
C VAL A 360 -9.70 -23.16 -0.24
N ASP A 361 -10.44 -23.57 -1.26
CA ASP A 361 -10.29 -23.09 -2.64
C ASP A 361 -10.94 -21.69 -2.83
N ALA A 362 -10.92 -21.20 -4.07
CA ALA A 362 -11.56 -19.94 -4.48
C ALA A 362 -13.09 -19.97 -4.39
N THR A 363 -13.72 -21.15 -4.32
CA THR A 363 -15.18 -21.32 -4.29
C THR A 363 -15.75 -21.69 -2.92
N GLY A 364 -14.89 -21.89 -1.91
CA GLY A 364 -15.23 -22.30 -0.56
C GLY A 364 -15.26 -23.82 -0.32
N LEU A 365 -14.83 -24.65 -1.27
CA LEU A 365 -14.59 -26.08 -1.02
C LEU A 365 -13.40 -26.26 -0.08
N VAL A 366 -13.51 -27.24 0.81
CA VAL A 366 -12.53 -27.53 1.86
C VAL A 366 -11.83 -28.84 1.55
N ASP A 367 -10.52 -28.90 1.79
CA ASP A 367 -9.73 -30.12 1.71
C ASP A 367 -10.41 -31.25 2.52
N THR A 368 -10.55 -32.41 1.90
CA THR A 368 -11.17 -33.57 2.54
C THR A 368 -10.16 -34.43 3.32
N ALA A 369 -8.87 -34.35 2.99
CA ALA A 369 -7.83 -35.19 3.58
C ALA A 369 -7.49 -34.79 5.03
N HIS A 370 -7.61 -33.50 5.36
CA HIS A 370 -7.33 -32.94 6.69
C HIS A 370 -6.04 -33.50 7.34
N PRO A 371 -4.85 -33.25 6.74
CA PRO A 371 -3.59 -33.74 7.27
C PRO A 371 -3.44 -33.53 8.79
N TRP A 372 -3.06 -34.61 9.48
CA TRP A 372 -2.87 -34.63 10.93
C TRP A 372 -1.44 -35.02 11.28
N GLN A 373 -0.76 -34.19 12.06
CA GLN A 373 0.56 -34.49 12.60
C GLN A 373 0.55 -34.50 14.13
N ALA A 374 0.91 -35.64 14.72
CA ALA A 374 1.15 -35.76 16.16
C ALA A 374 2.59 -35.39 16.51
N PHE A 375 2.79 -34.71 17.64
CA PHE A 375 4.12 -34.38 18.18
C PHE A 375 4.07 -34.22 19.71
N SER A 376 5.22 -34.22 20.35
CA SER A 376 5.37 -34.06 21.80
C SER A 376 6.26 -32.86 22.13
N VAL A 377 5.95 -32.18 23.24
CA VAL A 377 6.74 -31.08 23.77
C VAL A 377 7.32 -31.49 25.12
N VAL A 378 8.64 -31.44 25.25
CA VAL A 378 9.42 -31.92 26.41
C VAL A 378 10.14 -30.76 27.11
N PRO A 379 10.59 -30.90 28.36
CA PRO A 379 11.33 -29.84 29.05
C PRO A 379 12.57 -29.38 28.25
N PRO A 380 12.91 -28.08 28.26
CA PRO A 380 14.11 -27.60 27.59
C PRO A 380 15.36 -28.28 28.18
N GLY A 381 16.31 -28.67 27.31
CA GLY A 381 17.62 -29.16 27.73
C GLY A 381 18.50 -28.04 28.33
N PRO A 382 19.73 -28.33 28.79
CA PRO A 382 20.65 -27.30 29.29
C PRO A 382 21.00 -26.25 28.23
N ASP A 383 21.17 -24.99 28.67
CA ASP A 383 21.41 -23.75 27.90
C ASP A 383 22.46 -23.93 26.76
N GLY A 384 21.97 -23.96 25.52
CA GLY A 384 22.78 -24.26 24.32
C GLY A 384 22.91 -23.12 23.33
N ALA A 385 21.96 -22.17 23.29
CA ALA A 385 21.97 -21.07 22.32
C ALA A 385 22.68 -19.82 22.87
N PRO A 386 23.27 -18.96 22.02
CA PRO A 386 23.74 -17.63 22.43
C PRO A 386 22.58 -16.62 22.51
N PRO A 387 22.73 -15.51 23.25
CA PRO A 387 21.68 -14.52 23.41
C PRO A 387 21.36 -13.76 22.12
N GLY A 388 20.13 -13.29 22.00
CA GLY A 388 19.62 -12.41 20.95
C GLY A 388 19.40 -10.95 21.41
N GLY A 389 19.18 -10.04 20.47
CA GLY A 389 18.82 -8.66 20.78
C GLY A 389 19.01 -7.64 19.66
N THR A 390 18.58 -6.41 19.92
CA THR A 390 18.57 -5.27 18.99
C THR A 390 19.06 -3.98 19.64
N VAL A 391 19.48 -3.01 18.81
CA VAL A 391 19.65 -1.60 19.18
C VAL A 391 18.55 -0.82 18.48
N THR A 392 17.72 -0.10 19.23
CA THR A 392 16.62 0.73 18.72
C THR A 392 16.94 2.23 18.80
N SER A 393 17.90 2.62 19.63
CA SER A 393 18.46 3.96 19.68
C SER A 393 19.95 3.86 20.11
N PRO A 394 20.89 4.59 19.51
CA PRO A 394 20.68 5.56 18.44
C PRO A 394 20.25 4.88 17.13
N VAL A 395 19.56 5.61 16.24
CA VAL A 395 19.20 5.08 14.92
C VAL A 395 20.40 5.18 13.98
N GLY A 396 20.54 4.22 13.08
CA GLY A 396 21.68 4.12 12.20
C GLY A 396 21.86 5.27 11.26
N SER A 397 23.05 5.86 11.28
CA SER A 397 23.35 7.09 10.53
C SER A 397 22.41 8.24 10.92
N GLN A 398 21.89 8.22 12.15
CA GLN A 398 21.19 9.35 12.74
C GLN A 398 22.20 10.31 13.36
N GLY A 399 22.03 11.60 13.16
CA GLY A 399 22.76 12.66 13.85
C GLY A 399 21.96 13.26 15.00
N TYR A 400 22.62 13.43 16.14
CA TYR A 400 22.04 13.97 17.36
C TYR A 400 22.57 15.38 17.60
N THR A 401 21.68 16.30 17.96
CA THR A 401 22.06 17.67 18.36
C THR A 401 22.19 17.81 19.87
N SER A 402 21.52 16.92 20.62
CA SER A 402 21.68 16.82 22.07
C SER A 402 23.01 16.14 22.38
N PRO A 403 23.83 16.69 23.30
CA PRO A 403 24.97 15.97 23.81
C PRO A 403 24.52 14.73 24.59
N ASP A 404 23.34 14.73 25.21
CA ASP A 404 22.83 13.57 25.94
C ASP A 404 22.03 12.67 24.99
N ILE A 405 22.63 11.53 24.62
CA ILE A 405 22.11 10.56 23.66
C ILE A 405 21.59 9.33 24.41
N GLN A 406 20.30 9.05 24.21
CA GLN A 406 19.63 7.89 24.79
C GLN A 406 19.90 6.64 23.95
N MET A 407 20.51 5.64 24.56
CA MET A 407 20.82 4.35 23.94
C MET A 407 19.82 3.31 24.46
N ARG A 408 19.16 2.58 23.56
CA ARG A 408 18.07 1.65 23.87
C ARG A 408 18.09 0.43 22.96
N GLY A 409 17.50 -0.66 23.43
CA GLY A 409 17.31 -1.86 22.62
C GLY A 409 16.65 -3.00 23.37
N THR A 410 16.69 -4.19 22.79
CA THR A 410 16.18 -5.44 23.39
C THR A 410 17.27 -6.48 23.58
N ALA A 411 17.10 -7.38 24.54
CA ALA A 411 17.94 -8.53 24.82
C ALA A 411 17.08 -9.74 25.21
N THR A 412 17.34 -10.90 24.61
CA THR A 412 16.59 -12.14 24.82
C THR A 412 17.54 -13.34 24.87
N ASP A 413 17.14 -14.44 25.48
CA ASP A 413 17.91 -15.68 25.53
C ASP A 413 16.96 -16.88 25.70
N ASP A 414 17.39 -18.11 25.36
CA ASP A 414 16.56 -19.31 25.56
C ASP A 414 16.43 -19.72 27.04
N VAL A 415 17.33 -19.26 27.90
CA VAL A 415 17.24 -19.43 29.35
C VAL A 415 17.13 -18.08 30.07
N ALA A 416 18.15 -17.22 30.00
CA ALA A 416 18.13 -15.90 30.65
C ALA A 416 19.27 -14.99 30.19
N VAL A 417 18.98 -13.69 30.08
CA VAL A 417 19.98 -12.64 29.89
C VAL A 417 20.58 -12.24 31.25
N ALA A 418 21.91 -12.29 31.39
CA ALA A 418 22.60 -11.89 32.61
C ALA A 418 22.87 -10.37 32.67
N LYS A 419 23.33 -9.76 31.57
CA LYS A 419 23.63 -8.32 31.51
C LYS A 419 23.74 -7.77 30.09
N VAL A 420 23.58 -6.45 29.97
CA VAL A 420 23.91 -5.68 28.76
C VAL A 420 24.95 -4.61 29.12
N VAL A 421 25.98 -4.50 28.29
CA VAL A 421 27.03 -3.47 28.42
C VAL A 421 27.22 -2.74 27.09
N ILE A 422 27.62 -1.47 27.15
CA ILE A 422 27.78 -0.61 25.97
C ILE A 422 29.20 -0.06 25.87
N GLY A 423 29.68 0.11 24.64
CA GLY A 423 30.89 0.85 24.31
C GLY A 423 30.61 1.82 23.17
N VAL A 424 31.32 2.95 23.15
CA VAL A 424 31.22 3.95 22.07
C VAL A 424 32.59 4.17 21.46
N GLU A 425 32.69 4.03 20.15
CA GLU A 425 33.90 4.33 19.38
C GLU A 425 33.69 5.57 18.53
N ASN A 426 34.68 6.44 18.48
CA ASN A 426 34.78 7.56 17.56
C ASN A 426 35.38 7.06 16.24
N LEU A 427 34.57 7.04 15.19
CA LEU A 427 34.94 6.53 13.87
C LEU A 427 35.95 7.42 13.14
N ASP A 428 36.04 8.70 13.51
CA ASP A 428 37.03 9.61 12.93
C ASP A 428 38.45 9.32 13.41
N THR A 429 38.58 8.73 14.61
CA THR A 429 39.88 8.49 15.27
C THR A 429 40.17 7.02 15.56
N GLY A 430 39.17 6.14 15.44
CA GLY A 430 39.27 4.72 15.83
C GLY A 430 39.47 4.51 17.35
N LYS A 431 39.09 5.49 18.17
CA LYS A 431 39.29 5.45 19.63
C LYS A 431 37.98 5.24 20.38
N TRP A 432 38.07 4.61 21.54
CA TRP A 432 36.96 4.25 22.40
C TRP A 432 36.78 5.21 23.56
N TRP A 433 35.53 5.54 23.85
CA TRP A 433 35.12 6.37 24.98
C TRP A 433 35.51 5.71 26.31
N GLN A 434 35.93 6.54 27.26
CA GLN A 434 36.38 6.14 28.60
C GLN A 434 35.55 6.82 29.70
N ALA A 435 35.61 6.29 30.92
CA ALA A 435 34.77 6.70 32.05
C ALA A 435 35.02 8.16 32.48
N ASN A 436 36.21 8.67 32.23
CA ASN A 436 36.61 10.06 32.49
C ASN A 436 36.22 11.02 31.34
N GLY A 437 35.50 10.55 30.32
CA GLY A 437 35.11 11.34 29.15
C GLY A 437 36.18 11.47 28.07
N THR A 438 37.33 10.80 28.18
CA THR A 438 38.40 10.85 27.16
C THR A 438 38.32 9.69 26.16
N TRP A 439 39.19 9.73 25.13
CA TRP A 439 39.29 8.71 24.08
C TRP A 439 40.58 7.87 24.26
N GLY A 440 40.46 6.55 24.27
CA GLY A 440 41.55 5.59 24.44
C GLY A 440 41.53 4.45 23.42
N ASN A 441 42.56 3.61 23.39
CA ASN A 441 42.68 2.54 22.38
C ASN A 441 41.86 1.28 22.73
N ASN A 442 41.38 1.15 23.96
CA ASN A 442 40.66 -0.04 24.43
C ASN A 442 39.20 0.30 24.72
N ALA A 443 38.28 -0.58 24.33
CA ALA A 443 36.87 -0.43 24.63
C ALA A 443 36.61 -0.45 26.15
N LEU A 444 35.96 0.60 26.66
CA LEU A 444 35.31 0.57 27.97
C LEU A 444 33.87 0.09 27.77
N TRP A 445 33.47 -0.91 28.55
CA TRP A 445 32.12 -1.46 28.55
C TRP A 445 31.36 -0.97 29.77
N ALA A 446 30.51 0.05 29.59
CA ALA A 446 29.67 0.59 30.66
C ALA A 446 28.36 -0.22 30.81
N PRO A 447 27.86 -0.43 32.04
CA PRO A 447 26.63 -1.16 32.24
C PRO A 447 25.41 -0.39 31.70
N ALA A 448 24.50 -1.12 31.06
CA ALA A 448 23.15 -0.64 30.74
C ALA A 448 22.15 -1.11 31.80
N THR A 449 21.07 -0.37 31.98
CA THR A 449 19.94 -0.77 32.82
C THR A 449 19.06 -1.75 32.04
N LEU A 450 18.88 -2.98 32.54
CA LEU A 450 18.01 -4.01 31.97
C LEU A 450 16.66 -4.06 32.73
N THR A 451 15.54 -4.08 32.02
CA THR A 451 14.18 -4.15 32.58
C THR A 451 13.30 -5.03 31.69
N GLY A 452 13.09 -6.29 32.13
CA GLY A 452 12.52 -7.32 31.26
C GLY A 452 13.45 -7.57 30.06
N GLU A 453 12.89 -7.56 28.85
CA GLU A 453 13.65 -7.69 27.60
C GLU A 453 14.31 -6.37 27.14
N ASN A 454 14.01 -5.24 27.78
CA ASN A 454 14.49 -3.92 27.32
C ASN A 454 15.73 -3.47 28.08
N TRP A 455 16.68 -2.82 27.38
CA TRP A 455 17.83 -2.17 28.01
C TRP A 455 17.94 -0.69 27.64
N SER A 456 18.56 0.11 28.53
CA SER A 456 18.82 1.53 28.30
C SER A 456 20.12 2.04 28.93
N HIS A 457 20.72 3.06 28.31
CA HIS A 457 21.88 3.79 28.82
C HIS A 457 21.83 5.24 28.29
N THR A 458 22.32 6.22 29.05
CA THR A 458 22.49 7.60 28.57
C THR A 458 23.96 7.89 28.40
N TRP A 459 24.39 8.17 27.17
CA TRP A 459 25.75 8.58 26.88
C TRP A 459 25.80 10.06 26.55
N ARG A 460 26.74 10.79 27.13
CA ARG A 460 26.96 12.21 26.85
C ARG A 460 28.10 12.38 25.85
N ALA A 461 27.78 12.82 24.65
CA ALA A 461 28.74 13.09 23.59
C ALA A 461 29.69 14.22 24.01
N PRO A 462 31.02 13.97 24.05
CA PRO A 462 31.99 14.97 24.51
C PRO A 462 32.27 16.05 23.45
N ALA A 463 32.04 15.75 22.18
CA ALA A 463 32.26 16.63 21.04
C ALA A 463 31.34 16.24 19.88
N ALA A 464 31.32 17.04 18.82
CA ALA A 464 30.76 16.61 17.54
C ALA A 464 31.64 15.51 16.92
N GLY A 465 31.03 14.62 16.13
CA GLY A 465 31.76 13.57 15.42
C GLY A 465 30.91 12.40 14.95
N HIS A 466 31.57 11.44 14.32
CA HIS A 466 31.00 10.18 13.88
C HIS A 466 31.31 9.08 14.91
N TYR A 467 30.29 8.36 15.34
CA TYR A 467 30.38 7.38 16.41
C TYR A 467 29.77 6.04 16.01
N VAL A 468 30.17 4.98 16.71
CA VAL A 468 29.48 3.69 16.70
C VAL A 468 29.23 3.24 18.13
N LEU A 469 27.97 2.88 18.41
CA LEU A 469 27.58 2.18 19.63
C LEU A 469 27.80 0.69 19.40
N ALA A 470 28.53 0.04 20.31
CA ALA A 470 28.56 -1.40 20.47
C ALA A 470 27.74 -1.78 21.70
N ALA A 471 26.63 -2.50 21.52
CA ALA A 471 25.83 -3.06 22.60
C ALA A 471 26.09 -4.56 22.70
N ARG A 472 26.69 -5.00 23.80
CA ARG A 472 27.05 -6.40 24.07
C ARG A 472 26.10 -7.00 25.09
N ILE A 473 25.48 -8.11 24.73
CA ILE A 473 24.50 -8.86 25.51
C ILE A 473 25.17 -10.16 25.96
N VAL A 474 25.05 -10.50 27.24
CA VAL A 474 25.64 -11.70 27.84
C VAL A 474 24.53 -12.51 28.53
N ASP A 475 24.47 -13.80 28.25
CA ASP A 475 23.53 -14.75 28.88
C ASP A 475 24.04 -15.29 30.23
N THR A 476 23.25 -16.14 30.88
CA THR A 476 23.63 -16.81 32.14
C THR A 476 24.67 -17.92 31.98
N ALA A 477 24.89 -18.43 30.76
CA ALA A 477 25.96 -19.37 30.41
C ALA A 477 27.26 -18.68 29.95
N ASN A 478 27.33 -17.35 30.01
CA ASN A 478 28.42 -16.49 29.53
C ASN A 478 28.67 -16.51 28.02
N LYS A 479 27.70 -16.86 27.18
CA LYS A 479 27.79 -16.60 25.74
C LYS A 479 27.38 -15.15 25.47
N GLU A 480 27.92 -14.58 24.38
CA GLU A 480 27.78 -13.16 24.10
C GLU A 480 27.39 -12.86 22.65
N LEU A 481 26.67 -11.76 22.47
CA LEU A 481 26.29 -11.16 21.19
C LEU A 481 26.58 -9.67 21.23
N THR A 482 27.26 -9.12 20.21
CA THR A 482 27.43 -7.66 20.07
C THR A 482 26.65 -7.12 18.87
N ARG A 483 25.96 -6.01 19.06
CA ARG A 483 25.27 -5.23 18.02
C ARG A 483 25.95 -3.89 17.85
N TRP A 484 26.20 -3.50 16.61
CA TRP A 484 26.88 -2.27 16.26
C TRP A 484 25.91 -1.30 15.61
N GLN A 485 25.98 -0.03 15.98
CA GLN A 485 25.10 0.99 15.45
C GLN A 485 25.82 2.33 15.28
N SER A 486 26.06 2.74 14.04
CA SER A 486 26.69 4.04 13.75
C SER A 486 25.71 5.20 13.90
N PHE A 487 26.20 6.34 14.34
CA PHE A 487 25.44 7.58 14.51
C PHE A 487 26.38 8.78 14.58
N ASP A 488 25.86 10.00 14.42
CA ASP A 488 26.63 11.23 14.45
C ASP A 488 26.18 12.11 15.64
N HIS A 489 27.03 12.99 16.13
CA HIS A 489 26.61 14.10 17.00
C HIS A 489 27.15 15.41 16.43
N ASP A 490 26.30 16.43 16.32
CA ASP A 490 26.66 17.77 15.87
C ASP A 490 25.76 18.82 16.55
N PRO A 491 26.31 19.71 17.41
CA PRO A 491 25.55 20.73 18.13
C PRO A 491 25.03 21.88 17.24
N GLY A 492 25.36 21.93 15.94
CA GLY A 492 24.62 22.68 14.91
C GLY A 492 24.98 24.16 14.74
N THR A 493 25.73 24.48 13.67
CA THR A 493 25.78 25.83 13.05
C THR A 493 25.85 25.82 11.51
N ALA A 494 26.04 24.66 10.86
CA ALA A 494 26.15 24.54 9.41
C ALA A 494 24.78 24.27 8.73
N GLY A 495 24.62 24.74 7.49
CA GLY A 495 23.41 24.54 6.68
C GLY A 495 23.08 23.05 6.47
N ARG A 496 21.79 22.73 6.44
CA ARG A 496 21.24 21.38 6.22
C ARG A 496 20.49 21.40 4.89
N TYR A 497 20.88 20.57 3.93
CA TYR A 497 20.25 20.56 2.60
C TYR A 497 19.56 19.23 2.32
N VAL A 498 18.40 19.29 1.67
CA VAL A 498 17.67 18.13 1.18
C VAL A 498 17.21 18.39 -0.25
N SER A 499 17.42 17.44 -1.15
CA SER A 499 16.84 17.46 -2.49
C SER A 499 15.92 16.26 -2.68
N LEU A 500 14.69 16.53 -3.09
CA LEU A 500 13.68 15.52 -3.38
C LEU A 500 13.60 15.27 -4.89
N LEU A 501 14.32 14.26 -5.38
CA LEU A 501 14.34 13.90 -6.79
C LEU A 501 13.09 13.10 -7.19
N MET A 502 12.46 13.49 -8.29
CA MET A 502 11.33 12.80 -8.90
C MET A 502 11.78 12.19 -10.21
N SER A 503 12.12 10.90 -10.15
CA SER A 503 12.92 10.23 -11.18
C SER A 503 12.18 10.11 -12.51
N ARG A 504 12.82 10.57 -13.59
CA ARG A 504 12.28 10.65 -14.96
C ARG A 504 11.00 11.47 -15.06
N THR A 505 10.63 12.20 -14.00
CA THR A 505 9.40 12.98 -13.88
C THR A 505 8.19 12.18 -14.38
N GLN A 506 8.07 10.94 -13.87
CA GLN A 506 6.95 10.06 -14.18
C GLN A 506 5.65 10.72 -13.70
N TRP A 507 4.75 10.98 -14.65
CA TRP A 507 3.52 11.73 -14.40
C TRP A 507 2.48 10.89 -13.67
N SER A 508 2.27 9.65 -14.09
CA SER A 508 1.32 8.71 -13.47
C SER A 508 1.57 7.28 -13.98
N ALA A 509 1.08 6.28 -13.25
CA ALA A 509 0.96 4.93 -13.77
C ALA A 509 -0.25 4.84 -14.72
N THR A 510 -0.10 4.12 -15.84
CA THR A 510 -1.14 3.99 -16.87
C THR A 510 -1.49 2.53 -17.15
N ASP A 511 -2.54 2.29 -17.92
CA ASP A 511 -2.80 0.98 -18.53
C ASP A 511 -2.02 0.81 -19.85
N GLY A 512 -2.21 -0.33 -20.52
CA GLY A 512 -1.62 -0.60 -21.85
C GLY A 512 -2.15 0.28 -22.98
N ALA A 513 -3.23 1.02 -22.74
CA ALA A 513 -3.78 2.03 -23.65
C ALA A 513 -3.37 3.46 -23.24
N CYS A 514 -2.40 3.59 -22.32
CA CYS A 514 -1.83 4.86 -21.85
C CYS A 514 -2.83 5.77 -21.12
N ARG A 515 -3.86 5.20 -20.51
CA ARG A 515 -4.80 5.92 -19.66
C ARG A 515 -4.35 5.83 -18.20
N PRO A 516 -4.38 6.93 -17.43
CA PRO A 516 -4.04 6.89 -16.01
C PRO A 516 -4.83 5.80 -15.28
N LEU A 517 -4.13 5.01 -14.46
CA LEU A 517 -4.78 4.01 -13.63
C LEU A 517 -5.57 4.69 -12.52
N ARG A 518 -6.75 4.14 -12.21
CA ARG A 518 -7.53 4.55 -11.04
C ARG A 518 -6.66 4.45 -9.79
N ALA A 519 -6.71 5.48 -8.94
CA ALA A 519 -5.95 5.61 -7.69
C ALA A 519 -4.42 5.69 -7.85
N ALA A 520 -3.89 5.76 -9.07
CA ALA A 520 -2.55 6.29 -9.32
C ALA A 520 -2.60 7.82 -9.21
N VAL A 521 -1.68 8.39 -8.44
CA VAL A 521 -1.68 9.83 -8.11
C VAL A 521 -0.89 10.58 -9.19
N PRO A 522 -1.49 11.55 -9.90
CA PRO A 522 -0.75 12.37 -10.85
C PRO A 522 0.33 13.22 -10.15
N LEU A 523 1.48 13.37 -10.78
CA LEU A 523 2.63 14.08 -10.20
C LEU A 523 2.30 15.53 -9.79
N ARG A 524 1.43 16.22 -10.53
CA ARG A 524 0.99 17.58 -10.16
C ARG A 524 0.20 17.63 -8.86
N GLU A 525 -0.59 16.60 -8.57
CA GLU A 525 -1.26 16.51 -7.27
C GLU A 525 -0.23 16.31 -6.16
N SER A 526 0.72 15.39 -6.35
CA SER A 526 1.82 15.18 -5.41
C SER A 526 2.62 16.47 -5.17
N ALA A 527 2.94 17.23 -6.22
CA ALA A 527 3.65 18.50 -6.14
C ALA A 527 2.95 19.53 -5.24
N ARG A 528 1.63 19.68 -5.38
CA ARG A 528 0.84 20.59 -4.54
C ARG A 528 0.82 20.15 -3.08
N LEU A 529 0.70 18.85 -2.83
CA LEU A 529 0.71 18.28 -1.48
C LEU A 529 2.10 18.40 -0.82
N PHE A 530 3.17 18.26 -1.59
CA PHE A 530 4.54 18.48 -1.10
C PHE A 530 4.75 19.96 -0.75
N LYS A 531 4.29 20.87 -1.61
CA LYS A 531 4.34 22.32 -1.36
C LYS A 531 3.59 22.70 -0.10
N ALA A 532 2.40 22.14 0.12
CA ALA A 532 1.63 22.32 1.36
C ALA A 532 2.38 21.79 2.61
N SER A 533 3.25 20.80 2.42
CA SER A 533 4.12 20.23 3.45
C SER A 533 5.45 21.00 3.63
N GLY A 534 5.69 22.06 2.84
CA GLY A 534 6.94 22.85 2.87
C GLY A 534 8.10 22.23 2.08
N PHE A 535 7.79 21.33 1.14
CA PHE A 535 8.77 20.68 0.25
C PHE A 535 8.50 21.06 -1.20
N THR A 536 9.56 21.17 -2.00
CA THR A 536 9.50 21.26 -3.46
C THR A 536 10.29 20.11 -4.08
N GLY A 537 9.88 19.68 -5.27
CA GLY A 537 10.53 18.60 -6.00
C GLY A 537 11.65 19.10 -6.92
N THR A 538 12.55 18.18 -7.26
CA THR A 538 13.49 18.30 -8.37
C THR A 538 13.16 17.19 -9.38
N GLY A 539 12.52 17.53 -10.49
CA GLY A 539 12.27 16.54 -11.55
C GLY A 539 13.58 16.13 -12.23
N THR A 540 13.78 14.84 -12.49
CA THR A 540 14.87 14.39 -13.35
C THR A 540 14.28 14.08 -14.73
N VAL A 541 14.86 14.61 -15.79
CA VAL A 541 14.22 14.62 -17.12
C VAL A 541 15.03 13.78 -18.10
N VAL A 542 14.35 12.83 -18.76
CA VAL A 542 14.88 12.20 -19.97
C VAL A 542 14.37 13.01 -21.15
N VAL A 543 15.25 13.71 -21.85
CA VAL A 543 14.86 14.74 -22.82
C VAL A 543 13.93 14.18 -23.89
N ASN A 544 14.26 13.03 -24.48
CA ASN A 544 13.44 12.42 -25.52
C ASN A 544 12.09 11.84 -25.04
N ARG A 545 11.80 11.91 -23.74
CA ARG A 545 10.51 11.52 -23.15
C ARG A 545 9.59 12.70 -22.86
N ALA A 546 10.15 13.90 -22.73
CA ALA A 546 9.41 15.13 -22.63
C ALA A 546 9.05 15.60 -24.05
N LEU A 547 7.82 15.36 -24.47
CA LEU A 547 7.33 15.79 -25.78
C LEU A 547 6.91 17.27 -25.74
N ASP A 548 6.89 17.93 -26.90
CA ASP A 548 6.30 19.28 -27.02
C ASP A 548 4.77 19.25 -26.90
N GLN A 549 4.14 18.14 -27.33
CA GLN A 549 2.70 17.93 -27.29
C GLN A 549 2.35 16.52 -26.84
N GLY A 550 1.29 16.40 -26.04
CA GLY A 550 0.89 15.14 -25.43
C GLY A 550 1.91 14.65 -24.40
N ARG A 551 1.66 13.47 -23.82
CA ARG A 551 2.60 12.81 -22.89
C ARG A 551 3.09 11.53 -23.53
N GLN A 552 4.39 11.25 -23.42
CA GLN A 552 4.90 9.95 -23.82
C GLN A 552 4.43 8.89 -22.84
N CYS A 553 4.13 7.71 -23.35
CA CYS A 553 3.77 6.54 -22.57
C CYS A 553 4.69 5.38 -22.93
N LEU A 554 5.44 4.89 -21.96
CA LEU A 554 6.33 3.73 -22.11
C LEU A 554 6.16 2.84 -20.89
N ASP A 555 6.12 1.53 -21.09
CA ASP A 555 6.03 0.53 -20.03
C ASP A 555 4.89 0.79 -19.02
N MET A 556 3.73 1.25 -19.53
CA MET A 556 2.57 1.63 -18.71
C MET A 556 2.85 2.79 -17.74
N ILE A 557 3.73 3.72 -18.15
CA ILE A 557 4.06 4.94 -17.40
C ILE A 557 3.90 6.14 -18.33
N GLY A 558 3.13 7.13 -17.89
CA GLY A 558 3.07 8.44 -18.52
C GLY A 558 4.22 9.32 -18.03
N TYR A 559 4.89 10.02 -18.94
CA TYR A 559 5.97 10.98 -18.61
C TYR A 559 5.47 12.41 -18.77
N ALA A 560 5.94 13.30 -17.89
CA ALA A 560 5.66 14.72 -18.01
C ALA A 560 6.22 15.28 -19.32
N ASN A 561 5.44 16.14 -19.97
CA ASN A 561 5.85 16.85 -21.18
C ASN A 561 6.41 18.25 -20.84
N TRP A 562 6.95 18.99 -21.80
CA TRP A 562 7.58 20.30 -21.50
C TRP A 562 6.63 21.30 -20.83
N ALA A 563 5.35 21.30 -21.21
CA ALA A 563 4.35 22.17 -20.59
C ALA A 563 4.05 21.78 -19.13
N ASP A 564 4.03 20.48 -18.81
CA ASP A 564 3.91 19.99 -17.44
C ASP A 564 5.11 20.40 -16.59
N LEU A 565 6.34 20.28 -17.13
CA LEU A 565 7.57 20.70 -16.45
C LEU A 565 7.57 22.21 -16.17
N ALA A 566 7.17 23.02 -17.14
CA ALA A 566 7.02 24.47 -16.96
C ALA A 566 5.99 24.81 -15.88
N THR A 567 4.83 24.12 -15.89
CA THR A 567 3.79 24.31 -14.86
C THR A 567 4.31 23.96 -13.46
N LEU A 568 4.99 22.82 -13.29
CA LEU A 568 5.59 22.43 -12.02
C LEU A 568 6.65 23.43 -11.55
N ARG A 569 7.45 24.00 -12.47
CA ARG A 569 8.42 25.06 -12.15
C ARG A 569 7.70 26.32 -11.66
N ASP A 570 6.77 26.83 -12.48
CA ASP A 570 6.23 28.17 -12.34
C ASP A 570 5.15 28.25 -11.25
N GLU A 571 4.35 27.20 -11.07
CA GLU A 571 3.28 27.16 -10.07
C GLU A 571 3.69 26.43 -8.78
N ASP A 572 4.46 25.34 -8.87
CA ASP A 572 4.78 24.47 -7.73
C ASP A 572 6.20 24.70 -7.17
N GLY A 573 7.02 25.53 -7.82
CA GLY A 573 8.37 25.89 -7.37
C GLY A 573 9.39 24.77 -7.57
N TRP A 574 9.14 23.86 -8.49
CA TRP A 574 10.06 22.76 -8.79
C TRP A 574 11.25 23.22 -9.62
N SER A 575 12.35 22.48 -9.48
CA SER A 575 13.52 22.58 -10.35
C SER A 575 13.67 21.30 -11.18
N PHE A 576 14.49 21.34 -12.21
CA PHE A 576 14.70 20.19 -13.09
C PHE A 576 16.18 19.98 -13.37
N VAL A 577 16.58 18.72 -13.43
CA VAL A 577 17.95 18.27 -13.73
C VAL A 577 17.92 17.18 -14.79
N SER A 578 19.08 16.90 -15.40
CA SER A 578 19.16 15.91 -16.46
C SER A 578 19.18 14.47 -15.95
N HIS A 579 18.44 13.60 -16.63
CA HIS A 579 18.54 12.14 -16.55
C HIS A 579 18.94 11.54 -17.92
N GLY A 580 19.68 12.33 -18.71
CA GLY A 580 20.16 11.95 -20.03
C GLY A 580 19.26 12.42 -21.18
N ALA A 581 19.83 12.45 -22.38
CA ALA A 581 19.10 12.74 -23.60
C ALA A 581 18.13 11.59 -23.96
N GLY A 582 18.60 10.34 -23.86
CA GLY A 582 17.86 9.14 -24.26
C GLY A 582 17.75 8.04 -23.20
N TYR A 583 18.29 8.24 -21.99
CA TYR A 583 18.37 7.24 -20.93
C TYR A 583 19.27 6.06 -21.31
N ARG A 584 20.38 6.34 -22.00
CA ARG A 584 21.32 5.30 -22.49
C ARG A 584 22.28 4.83 -21.40
N ASP A 585 22.74 3.58 -21.49
CA ASP A 585 23.81 3.07 -20.61
C ASP A 585 25.13 3.76 -20.96
N MET A 586 25.53 4.75 -20.15
CA MET A 586 26.72 5.58 -20.40
C MET A 586 28.02 4.77 -20.51
N THR A 587 28.10 3.59 -19.90
CA THR A 587 29.30 2.74 -19.94
C THR A 587 29.49 2.04 -21.28
N SER A 588 28.43 1.96 -22.09
CA SER A 588 28.47 1.38 -23.44
C SER A 588 28.72 2.40 -24.55
N LEU A 589 28.74 3.70 -24.22
CA LEU A 589 28.84 4.80 -25.17
C LEU A 589 30.28 5.21 -25.45
N THR A 590 30.55 5.69 -26.66
CA THR A 590 31.79 6.41 -26.97
C THR A 590 31.85 7.74 -26.21
N PRO A 591 33.04 8.34 -25.98
CA PRO A 591 33.15 9.62 -25.28
C PRO A 591 32.32 10.76 -25.91
N GLN A 592 32.15 10.77 -27.23
CA GLN A 592 31.30 11.75 -27.90
C GLN A 592 29.82 11.49 -27.61
N GLU A 593 29.36 10.24 -27.72
CA GLU A 593 27.98 9.89 -27.37
C GLU A 593 27.68 10.13 -25.88
N GLN A 594 28.66 9.94 -24.99
CA GLN A 594 28.53 10.30 -23.58
C GLN A 594 28.31 11.80 -23.40
N ARG A 595 29.03 12.65 -24.15
CA ARG A 595 28.82 14.10 -24.16
C ARG A 595 27.44 14.47 -24.69
N ASP A 596 27.00 13.84 -25.78
CA ASP A 596 25.68 14.10 -26.37
C ASP A 596 24.56 13.65 -25.41
N GLU A 597 24.71 12.48 -24.77
CA GLU A 597 23.77 11.95 -23.78
C GLU A 597 23.70 12.81 -22.51
N SER A 598 24.83 13.37 -22.06
CA SER A 598 24.91 14.19 -20.84
C SER A 598 24.86 15.69 -21.14
N CYS A 599 25.96 16.32 -21.55
CA CYS A 599 26.01 17.76 -21.79
C CYS A 599 25.02 18.24 -22.86
N GLY A 600 24.73 17.43 -23.89
CA GLY A 600 23.70 17.75 -24.89
C GLY A 600 22.30 17.89 -24.30
N SER A 601 21.98 17.09 -23.27
CA SER A 601 20.69 17.17 -22.57
C SER A 601 20.51 18.46 -21.76
N LEU A 602 21.61 19.07 -21.29
CA LEU A 602 21.56 20.33 -20.57
C LEU A 602 21.06 21.47 -21.47
N GLY A 603 21.55 21.53 -22.71
CA GLY A 603 21.10 22.55 -23.67
C GLY A 603 19.60 22.47 -23.96
N ALA A 604 19.04 21.26 -24.05
CA ALA A 604 17.60 21.09 -24.22
C ALA A 604 16.83 21.64 -23.00
N LEU A 605 17.22 21.28 -21.78
CA LEU A 605 16.60 21.79 -20.56
C LEU A 605 16.63 23.32 -20.46
N GLU A 606 17.75 23.94 -20.81
CA GLU A 606 17.91 25.40 -20.81
C GLU A 606 17.04 26.08 -21.86
N SER A 607 16.91 25.49 -23.05
CA SER A 607 16.00 26.01 -24.08
C SER A 607 14.53 26.04 -23.66
N HIS A 608 14.15 25.22 -22.68
CA HIS A 608 12.82 25.21 -22.05
C HIS A 608 12.78 25.99 -20.70
N GLY A 609 13.82 26.76 -20.38
CA GLY A 609 13.90 27.65 -19.22
C GLY A 609 14.24 26.93 -17.90
N HIS A 610 14.93 25.79 -17.95
CA HIS A 610 15.38 25.05 -16.77
C HIS A 610 16.86 25.34 -16.46
N ASP A 611 17.20 26.59 -16.17
CA ASP A 611 18.59 27.10 -16.08
C ASP A 611 19.40 26.58 -14.87
N ARG A 612 18.75 25.85 -13.95
CA ARG A 612 19.39 25.20 -12.79
C ARG A 612 19.73 23.72 -13.04
N ALA A 613 19.52 23.22 -14.26
CA ALA A 613 19.73 21.81 -14.61
C ALA A 613 21.18 21.34 -14.50
N TRP A 614 22.16 22.25 -14.57
CA TRP A 614 23.58 21.96 -14.40
C TRP A 614 23.94 21.42 -13.00
N GLY A 615 23.05 21.54 -12.01
CA GLY A 615 23.33 21.12 -10.63
C GLY A 615 23.63 19.62 -10.49
N LEU A 616 23.01 18.75 -11.30
CA LEU A 616 23.17 17.31 -11.18
C LEU A 616 22.93 16.59 -12.52
N PHE A 617 23.80 15.66 -12.86
CA PHE A 617 23.50 14.64 -13.87
C PHE A 617 23.11 13.33 -13.19
N VAL A 618 21.97 12.79 -13.57
CA VAL A 618 21.44 11.54 -13.02
C VAL A 618 21.76 10.41 -14.00
N TYR A 619 22.67 9.52 -13.62
CA TYR A 619 23.08 8.40 -14.48
C TYR A 619 21.95 7.39 -14.66
N PRO A 620 21.55 7.04 -15.90
CA PRO A 620 20.59 5.98 -16.16
C PRO A 620 21.04 4.68 -15.50
N ASN A 621 20.20 4.12 -14.61
CA ASN A 621 20.44 2.85 -13.91
C ASN A 621 21.82 2.71 -13.21
N ASP A 622 22.41 3.83 -12.77
CA ASP A 622 23.74 3.88 -12.14
C ASP A 622 24.86 3.34 -13.03
N LYS A 623 24.67 3.40 -14.35
CA LYS A 623 25.67 3.04 -15.35
C LYS A 623 26.69 4.16 -15.46
N LEU A 624 27.69 4.14 -14.60
CA LEU A 624 28.70 5.20 -14.45
C LEU A 624 30.11 4.63 -14.30
N THR A 625 31.12 5.46 -14.58
CA THR A 625 32.51 5.23 -14.15
C THR A 625 33.12 6.54 -13.68
N ALA A 626 34.20 6.46 -12.88
CA ALA A 626 34.94 7.65 -12.46
C ALA A 626 35.47 8.45 -13.66
N GLN A 627 35.91 7.77 -14.73
CA GLN A 627 36.41 8.41 -15.93
C GLN A 627 35.32 9.22 -16.64
N ILE A 628 34.13 8.63 -16.85
CA ILE A 628 33.00 9.33 -17.47
C ILE A 628 32.62 10.56 -16.65
N GLN A 629 32.58 10.41 -15.32
CA GLN A 629 32.26 11.53 -14.44
C GLN A 629 33.31 12.64 -14.51
N GLN A 630 34.59 12.29 -14.53
CA GLN A 630 35.69 13.26 -14.56
C GLN A 630 35.79 13.99 -15.90
N ASP A 631 35.80 13.25 -17.01
CA ASP A 631 36.15 13.78 -18.33
C ASP A 631 34.96 14.34 -19.10
N VAL A 632 33.74 13.90 -18.77
CA VAL A 632 32.53 14.26 -19.51
C VAL A 632 31.57 15.01 -18.60
N VAL A 633 31.01 14.34 -17.59
CA VAL A 633 29.89 14.91 -16.83
C VAL A 633 30.31 16.12 -16.00
N SER A 634 31.49 16.09 -15.35
CA SER A 634 31.99 17.23 -14.56
C SER A 634 32.34 18.46 -15.40
N THR A 635 32.34 18.35 -16.73
CA THR A 635 32.56 19.50 -17.63
C THR A 635 31.30 20.32 -17.88
N CYS A 636 30.12 19.78 -17.53
CA CYS A 636 28.83 20.45 -17.74
C CYS A 636 27.90 20.40 -16.52
N PHE A 637 28.13 19.48 -15.57
CA PHE A 637 27.34 19.37 -14.34
C PHE A 637 28.21 19.50 -13.08
N ALA A 638 27.62 20.03 -12.01
CA ALA A 638 28.31 20.16 -10.73
C ALA A 638 28.51 18.82 -10.03
N PHE A 639 27.54 17.91 -10.12
CA PHE A 639 27.59 16.59 -9.49
C PHE A 639 27.09 15.50 -10.44
N GLY A 640 27.57 14.28 -10.23
CA GLY A 640 26.96 13.06 -10.78
C GLY A 640 26.23 12.28 -9.69
N ARG A 641 25.05 11.75 -9.98
CA ARG A 641 24.33 10.89 -9.03
C ARG A 641 24.89 9.48 -9.03
N LYS A 642 25.20 8.94 -7.85
CA LYS A 642 25.33 7.50 -7.61
C LYS A 642 24.31 7.02 -6.57
N TYR A 643 23.86 5.78 -6.62
CA TYR A 643 22.98 5.27 -5.57
C TYR A 643 23.74 5.04 -4.26
N GLY A 644 23.14 5.48 -3.16
CA GLY A 644 23.70 5.30 -1.83
C GLY A 644 22.87 6.02 -0.76
N THR A 645 22.92 5.51 0.47
CA THR A 645 22.21 6.09 1.63
C THR A 645 23.11 6.98 2.49
N GLY A 646 24.36 7.22 2.07
CA GLY A 646 25.33 8.03 2.81
C GLY A 646 25.03 9.53 2.79
N PHE A 647 25.67 10.28 3.69
CA PHE A 647 25.64 11.74 3.65
C PHE A 647 26.49 12.27 2.51
N ASN A 648 26.02 13.32 1.85
CA ASN A 648 26.89 14.17 1.05
C ASN A 648 27.40 15.29 1.96
N LYS A 649 28.72 15.45 2.09
CA LYS A 649 29.33 16.55 2.84
C LYS A 649 30.07 17.48 1.88
N PRO A 650 30.28 18.75 2.24
CA PRO A 650 31.00 19.69 1.40
C PRO A 650 32.41 19.21 1.05
N PRO A 651 32.98 19.68 -0.08
CA PRO A 651 34.36 19.43 -0.44
C PRO A 651 35.31 19.79 0.70
N GLY A 652 36.31 18.95 0.97
CA GLY A 652 37.29 19.17 2.04
C GLY A 652 36.87 18.70 3.44
N ALA A 653 35.59 18.37 3.66
CA ALA A 653 35.18 17.67 4.88
C ALA A 653 35.65 16.20 4.85
N PRO A 654 35.92 15.56 6.00
CA PRO A 654 36.21 14.13 6.07
C PRO A 654 35.10 13.28 5.44
N GLY A 655 35.46 12.55 4.37
CA GLY A 655 34.50 11.77 3.58
C GLY A 655 33.52 12.61 2.75
N GLY A 656 33.82 13.89 2.52
CA GLY A 656 33.00 14.78 1.69
C GLY A 656 33.05 14.46 0.21
N VAL A 657 32.13 15.07 -0.54
CA VAL A 657 32.04 14.93 -1.99
C VAL A 657 33.27 15.58 -2.60
N ALA A 658 34.29 14.75 -2.88
CA ALA A 658 35.52 15.13 -3.55
C ALA A 658 35.47 14.71 -5.03
N GLY A 659 36.43 15.21 -5.82
CA GLY A 659 36.61 14.80 -7.22
C GLY A 659 36.59 13.26 -7.34
N PRO A 660 35.81 12.68 -8.27
CA PRO A 660 35.16 13.32 -9.41
C PRO A 660 33.72 13.83 -9.16
N TRP A 661 33.32 14.11 -7.91
CA TRP A 661 32.07 14.80 -7.53
C TRP A 661 30.79 13.96 -7.63
N PHE A 662 30.87 12.70 -7.21
CA PHE A 662 29.68 11.88 -7.05
C PHE A 662 28.93 12.19 -5.75
N GLN A 663 27.62 12.40 -5.87
CA GLN A 663 26.72 12.55 -4.72
C GLN A 663 25.82 11.30 -4.59
N ASN A 664 25.62 10.85 -3.36
CA ASN A 664 24.79 9.72 -2.98
C ASN A 664 23.31 10.10 -2.95
N THR A 665 22.49 9.35 -3.68
CA THR A 665 21.04 9.43 -3.61
C THR A 665 20.44 8.13 -3.12
N TRP A 666 19.55 8.21 -2.13
CA TRP A 666 18.74 7.07 -1.72
C TRP A 666 17.52 6.97 -2.63
N SER A 667 17.47 5.95 -3.47
CA SER A 667 16.26 5.57 -4.20
C SER A 667 15.32 4.80 -3.27
N ILE A 668 14.14 5.35 -2.98
CA ILE A 668 13.19 4.66 -2.12
C ILE A 668 12.53 3.50 -2.87
N PRO A 669 12.58 2.27 -2.33
CA PRO A 669 11.83 1.18 -2.89
C PRO A 669 10.38 1.18 -2.39
N GLY A 670 9.45 0.93 -3.31
CA GLY A 670 8.21 0.23 -3.01
C GLY A 670 8.43 -1.26 -2.78
N GLY A 671 7.40 -2.07 -3.01
CA GLY A 671 7.51 -3.53 -2.94
C GLY A 671 6.74 -4.14 -1.79
N ARG A 672 7.26 -5.26 -1.29
CA ARG A 672 6.64 -6.13 -0.28
C ARG A 672 6.44 -5.40 1.03
N CYS A 673 5.32 -5.69 1.70
CA CYS A 673 5.01 -5.08 2.98
C CYS A 673 5.99 -5.52 4.09
N ASN A 674 6.06 -4.76 5.18
CA ASN A 674 6.99 -5.01 6.28
C ASN A 674 6.42 -5.97 7.35
N ASP A 675 5.12 -6.19 7.38
CA ASP A 675 4.49 -7.17 8.27
C ASP A 675 4.75 -8.59 7.75
N THR A 676 5.75 -9.24 8.35
CA THR A 676 6.20 -10.59 7.97
C THR A 676 5.13 -11.68 8.14
N THR A 677 4.03 -11.37 8.84
CA THR A 677 2.87 -12.25 9.02
C THR A 677 1.84 -12.13 7.88
N LYS A 678 2.05 -11.28 6.89
CA LYS A 678 1.13 -11.12 5.75
C LYS A 678 1.70 -11.77 4.49
N LEU A 679 0.79 -12.15 3.58
CA LEU A 679 1.14 -12.60 2.24
C LEU A 679 2.05 -11.59 1.53
N CYS A 680 1.72 -10.29 1.63
CA CYS A 680 2.48 -9.21 0.99
C CYS A 680 3.97 -9.13 1.39
N ALA A 681 4.38 -9.70 2.52
CA ALA A 681 5.79 -9.74 2.91
C ALA A 681 6.54 -10.89 2.23
N LYS A 682 5.84 -11.92 1.78
CA LYS A 682 6.39 -13.08 1.08
C LYS A 682 6.30 -12.90 -0.43
N TRP A 683 5.20 -12.34 -0.91
CA TRP A 683 4.92 -12.17 -2.32
C TRP A 683 3.88 -11.07 -2.55
N VAL A 684 4.04 -10.31 -3.62
CA VAL A 684 3.07 -9.31 -4.08
C VAL A 684 2.84 -9.49 -5.59
N PRO A 685 1.60 -9.29 -6.08
CA PRO A 685 1.34 -9.18 -7.50
C PRO A 685 2.21 -8.11 -8.15
N SER A 686 3.02 -8.50 -9.13
CA SER A 686 3.96 -7.61 -9.82
C SER A 686 3.90 -7.85 -11.34
N PRO A 687 4.05 -6.82 -12.19
CA PRO A 687 4.04 -6.99 -13.64
C PRO A 687 5.08 -8.00 -14.17
N THR A 688 6.18 -8.22 -13.43
CA THR A 688 7.26 -9.15 -13.80
C THR A 688 7.48 -10.28 -12.78
N ASP A 689 6.57 -10.43 -11.79
CA ASP A 689 6.59 -11.45 -10.72
C ASP A 689 7.92 -11.58 -9.93
N GLY A 690 8.82 -10.59 -10.01
CA GLY A 690 10.19 -10.64 -9.47
C GLY A 690 10.54 -9.55 -8.44
N ASN A 691 9.56 -8.77 -7.96
CA ASN A 691 9.84 -7.73 -6.98
C ASN A 691 10.20 -8.34 -5.61
N ASN A 692 11.48 -8.25 -5.26
CA ASN A 692 12.05 -8.68 -3.98
C ASN A 692 12.39 -7.51 -3.06
N TYR A 693 12.04 -6.28 -3.44
CA TYR A 693 12.25 -5.12 -2.57
C TYR A 693 11.23 -5.12 -1.43
N THR A 694 11.68 -4.71 -0.26
CA THR A 694 10.82 -4.40 0.88
C THR A 694 10.47 -2.93 0.83
N TYR A 695 9.18 -2.64 0.98
CA TYR A 695 8.62 -1.30 1.04
C TYR A 695 9.38 -0.43 2.05
N ALA A 696 9.85 0.73 1.62
CA ALA A 696 10.62 1.63 2.49
C ALA A 696 9.76 2.09 3.67
N ALA A 697 10.35 2.13 4.87
CA ALA A 697 9.64 2.56 6.06
C ALA A 697 9.47 4.10 6.09
N PRO A 698 8.25 4.64 6.30
CA PRO A 698 8.00 6.09 6.30
C PRO A 698 8.74 6.83 7.42
N ASP A 699 8.99 6.17 8.55
CA ASP A 699 9.76 6.70 9.67
C ASP A 699 11.24 6.91 9.30
N LYS A 700 11.87 5.91 8.66
CA LYS A 700 13.22 6.01 8.12
C LYS A 700 13.32 7.09 7.05
N LEU A 701 12.28 7.23 6.25
CA LEU A 701 12.18 8.27 5.23
C LEU A 701 12.14 9.67 5.86
N GLY A 702 11.27 9.86 6.84
CA GLY A 702 11.15 11.13 7.57
C GLY A 702 12.44 11.49 8.28
N GLU A 703 13.11 10.52 8.90
CA GLU A 703 14.43 10.71 9.51
C GLU A 703 15.50 11.13 8.51
N PHE A 704 15.56 10.47 7.35
CA PHE A 704 16.51 10.82 6.28
C PHE A 704 16.29 12.25 5.79
N LEU A 705 15.04 12.67 5.63
CA LEU A 705 14.64 13.99 5.14
C LEU A 705 14.85 15.12 6.16
N ARG A 706 15.10 14.82 7.45
CA ARG A 706 15.48 15.87 8.42
C ARG A 706 16.84 16.49 8.12
N GLY A 707 17.71 15.76 7.39
CA GLY A 707 19.07 16.16 7.10
C GLY A 707 19.91 16.39 8.36
N TYR A 708 21.18 16.72 8.17
CA TYR A 708 22.12 16.99 9.28
C TYR A 708 22.95 18.23 8.98
N PRO A 709 23.40 18.97 10.02
CA PRO A 709 24.23 20.15 9.80
C PRO A 709 25.44 19.83 8.94
N GLY A 710 25.72 20.69 7.97
CA GLY A 710 26.84 20.52 7.06
C GLY A 710 26.69 19.38 6.06
N THR A 711 25.48 18.81 5.91
CA THR A 711 25.24 17.71 4.97
C THR A 711 24.15 18.05 3.96
N TRP A 712 24.18 17.31 2.84
CA TRP A 712 23.14 17.25 1.85
C TRP A 712 22.61 15.82 1.74
N ARG A 713 21.29 15.66 1.87
CA ARG A 713 20.57 14.41 1.64
C ARG A 713 19.83 14.48 0.31
N SER A 714 20.07 13.52 -0.58
CA SER A 714 19.33 13.38 -1.82
C SER A 714 18.46 12.13 -1.75
N LEU A 715 17.15 12.31 -1.90
CA LEU A 715 16.17 11.24 -1.91
C LEU A 715 15.54 11.16 -3.31
N GLN A 716 15.39 9.97 -3.88
CA GLN A 716 14.73 9.76 -5.15
C GLN A 716 13.48 8.92 -5.00
N ALA A 717 12.34 9.47 -5.42
CA ALA A 717 11.06 8.81 -5.57
C ALA A 717 10.63 8.79 -7.05
N TYR A 718 9.50 8.14 -7.34
CA TYR A 718 9.04 7.87 -8.71
C TYR A 718 7.57 8.25 -8.89
N ARG A 719 6.66 7.30 -8.60
CA ARG A 719 5.20 7.46 -8.69
C ARG A 719 4.56 7.20 -7.33
N PHE A 720 3.39 7.81 -7.13
CA PHE A 720 2.62 7.63 -5.91
C PHE A 720 1.29 6.96 -6.20
N MET A 721 0.87 6.12 -5.25
CA MET A 721 -0.38 5.38 -5.28
C MET A 721 -1.19 5.75 -4.05
N ARG A 722 -2.51 5.61 -4.16
CA ARG A 722 -3.41 5.64 -3.01
C ARG A 722 -4.40 4.49 -3.10
N GLY A 723 -5.09 4.21 -2.01
CA GLY A 723 -6.14 3.19 -2.04
C GLY A 723 -5.61 1.79 -2.39
N LYS A 724 -6.42 0.98 -3.06
CA LYS A 724 -6.09 -0.42 -3.41
C LYS A 724 -6.37 -0.72 -4.87
N ARG A 725 -5.45 -1.41 -5.54
CA ARG A 725 -5.67 -1.97 -6.88
C ARG A 725 -4.99 -3.32 -6.97
N ILE A 726 -5.76 -4.38 -7.17
CA ILE A 726 -5.23 -5.72 -7.42
C ILE A 726 -5.82 -6.20 -8.74
N VAL A 727 -4.94 -6.51 -9.70
CA VAL A 727 -5.34 -6.98 -11.03
C VAL A 727 -4.72 -8.33 -11.33
N ASN A 728 -5.22 -9.03 -12.35
CA ASN A 728 -4.63 -10.30 -12.75
C ASN A 728 -3.24 -10.11 -13.38
N GLN A 729 -2.51 -11.23 -13.46
CA GLN A 729 -1.21 -11.30 -14.10
C GLN A 729 -1.25 -10.66 -15.50
N GLY A 730 -0.29 -9.76 -15.77
CA GLY A 730 -0.18 -9.04 -17.05
C GLY A 730 -1.08 -7.81 -17.21
N GLN A 731 -1.92 -7.44 -16.23
CA GLN A 731 -2.84 -6.29 -16.31
C GLN A 731 -2.31 -4.99 -15.67
N GLY A 732 -1.00 -4.89 -15.48
CA GLY A 732 -0.32 -3.71 -14.93
C GLY A 732 0.00 -3.79 -13.43
N GLU A 733 0.34 -2.65 -12.85
CA GLU A 733 0.85 -2.54 -11.47
C GLU A 733 -0.25 -2.68 -10.42
N SER A 734 -0.04 -3.51 -9.40
CA SER A 734 -0.96 -3.65 -8.26
C SER A 734 -0.38 -2.98 -7.00
N TRP A 735 -1.22 -2.61 -6.05
CA TRP A 735 -0.82 -2.04 -4.76
C TRP A 735 -1.94 -2.13 -3.73
N ASP A 736 -1.58 -1.96 -2.46
CA ASP A 736 -2.52 -1.74 -1.37
C ASP A 736 -1.94 -0.73 -0.37
N CYS A 737 -2.61 0.41 -0.24
CA CYS A 737 -2.29 1.53 0.65
C CYS A 737 -3.43 1.80 1.65
N THR A 738 -4.34 0.84 1.85
CA THR A 738 -5.58 1.05 2.62
C THR A 738 -5.48 0.73 4.10
N GLY A 739 -4.39 0.08 4.52
CA GLY A 739 -4.17 -0.26 5.92
C GLY A 739 -4.02 0.98 6.80
N SER A 740 -4.40 0.89 8.07
CA SER A 740 -4.04 1.92 9.04
C SER A 740 -2.59 1.78 9.54
N ASP A 741 -2.00 0.60 9.39
CA ASP A 741 -0.58 0.34 9.67
C ASP A 741 0.18 0.25 8.36
N TRP A 742 1.10 1.19 8.15
CA TRP A 742 1.96 1.27 6.96
C TRP A 742 2.75 -0.03 6.73
N ARG A 743 2.99 -0.85 7.78
CA ARG A 743 3.68 -2.14 7.63
C ARG A 743 2.90 -3.13 6.77
N THR A 744 1.60 -2.92 6.58
CA THR A 744 0.76 -3.72 5.68
C THR A 744 0.70 -3.18 4.26
N HIS A 745 1.23 -1.98 4.01
CA HIS A 745 1.23 -1.36 2.68
C HIS A 745 2.26 -2.02 1.76
N TRP A 746 1.93 -2.08 0.48
CA TRP A 746 2.80 -2.63 -0.54
C TRP A 746 2.48 -2.11 -1.94
N THR A 747 3.46 -2.21 -2.82
CA THR A 747 3.32 -1.93 -4.26
C THR A 747 3.95 -3.05 -5.08
N GLY A 748 3.40 -3.31 -6.26
CA GLY A 748 3.88 -4.37 -7.15
C GLY A 748 5.24 -4.04 -7.78
N GLY A 749 5.52 -2.75 -8.01
CA GLY A 749 6.81 -2.26 -8.52
C GLY A 749 7.65 -1.55 -7.43
N PRO A 750 8.99 -1.59 -7.54
CA PRO A 750 9.87 -0.85 -6.64
C PRO A 750 9.85 0.67 -6.87
N GLU A 751 9.30 1.13 -7.99
CA GLU A 751 9.21 2.53 -8.39
C GLU A 751 7.80 3.11 -8.18
N ALA A 752 7.13 2.66 -7.13
CA ALA A 752 5.84 3.15 -6.67
C ALA A 752 5.80 3.16 -5.14
N TYR A 753 5.08 4.10 -4.55
CA TYR A 753 5.00 4.25 -3.09
C TYR A 753 3.64 4.82 -2.67
N CYS A 754 3.14 4.52 -1.47
CA CYS A 754 1.87 5.10 -1.02
C CYS A 754 2.03 6.57 -0.68
N LEU A 755 1.14 7.42 -1.20
CA LEU A 755 1.26 8.87 -1.04
C LEU A 755 1.17 9.29 0.43
N ASP A 756 0.22 8.75 1.19
CA ASP A 756 -0.03 9.16 2.57
C ASP A 756 1.16 8.85 3.49
N ASP A 757 1.79 7.70 3.27
CA ASP A 757 3.04 7.32 3.93
C ASP A 757 4.17 8.31 3.61
N PHE A 758 4.29 8.72 2.35
CA PHE A 758 5.28 9.69 1.91
C PHE A 758 5.02 11.06 2.56
N LEU A 759 3.76 11.51 2.58
CA LEU A 759 3.37 12.77 3.22
C LEU A 759 3.58 12.74 4.74
N ALA A 760 3.34 11.60 5.40
CA ALA A 760 3.68 11.42 6.81
C ALA A 760 5.19 11.60 7.05
N ALA A 761 6.03 11.05 6.18
CA ALA A 761 7.47 11.25 6.23
C ALA A 761 7.88 12.73 6.01
N LEU A 762 7.27 13.42 5.04
CA LEU A 762 7.50 14.86 4.85
C LEU A 762 7.11 15.68 6.08
N ALA A 763 5.96 15.37 6.68
CA ALA A 763 5.48 16.03 7.89
C ALA A 763 6.47 15.87 9.06
N MET A 764 7.09 14.69 9.21
CA MET A 764 8.14 14.44 10.20
C MET A 764 9.39 15.29 9.99
N ALA A 765 9.68 15.72 8.75
CA ALA A 765 10.90 16.44 8.38
C ALA A 765 10.69 17.95 8.15
N ARG A 766 9.44 18.42 8.19
CA ARG A 766 9.09 19.81 7.89
C ARG A 766 9.87 20.82 8.73
N GLY A 767 10.53 21.76 8.05
CA GLY A 767 11.30 22.84 8.66
C GLY A 767 12.63 22.42 9.30
N GLN A 768 13.06 21.15 9.15
CA GLN A 768 14.29 20.64 9.75
C GLN A 768 15.53 20.84 8.86
N ALA A 769 15.34 20.94 7.54
CA ALA A 769 16.37 21.21 6.56
C ALA A 769 15.87 22.17 5.48
N THR A 770 16.81 22.79 4.77
CA THR A 770 16.55 23.58 3.58
C THR A 770 16.28 22.63 2.41
N VAL A 771 15.03 22.55 1.99
CA VAL A 771 14.64 21.81 0.79
C VAL A 771 15.07 22.65 -0.42
N THR A 772 15.94 22.08 -1.26
CA THR A 772 16.54 22.84 -2.37
C THR A 772 16.99 21.93 -3.51
N ASP A 773 17.26 22.56 -4.66
CA ASP A 773 17.80 21.89 -5.83
C ASP A 773 19.33 21.64 -5.72
N PRO A 774 19.88 20.72 -6.52
CA PRO A 774 21.31 20.42 -6.50
C PRO A 774 22.25 21.59 -6.87
N ALA A 775 21.82 22.53 -7.71
CA ALA A 775 22.64 23.69 -8.08
C ALA A 775 22.80 24.65 -6.89
N THR A 776 21.78 24.78 -6.04
CA THR A 776 21.88 25.58 -4.80
C THR A 776 22.90 24.98 -3.84
N VAL A 777 22.94 23.65 -3.73
CA VAL A 777 23.95 22.97 -2.93
C VAL A 777 25.34 23.16 -3.53
N ALA A 778 25.47 23.09 -4.86
CA ALA A 778 26.73 23.37 -5.56
C ALA A 778 27.25 24.78 -5.23
N GLU A 779 26.40 25.80 -5.38
CA GLU A 779 26.70 27.21 -5.07
C GLU A 779 27.12 27.37 -3.60
N ALA A 780 26.36 26.78 -2.67
CA ALA A 780 26.67 26.81 -1.23
C ALA A 780 27.99 26.12 -0.88
N TRP A 781 28.45 25.17 -1.69
CA TRP A 781 29.70 24.46 -1.53
C TRP A 781 30.83 25.01 -2.42
N GLY A 782 30.65 26.21 -2.97
CA GLY A 782 31.66 26.91 -3.77
C GLY A 782 31.91 26.32 -5.15
N ARG A 783 30.97 25.52 -5.68
CA ARG A 783 30.98 25.04 -7.06
C ARG A 783 30.13 25.96 -7.92
N THR A 784 30.71 26.47 -8.99
CA THR A 784 30.00 27.23 -10.02
C THR A 784 29.56 26.31 -11.15
N ARG A 785 28.63 26.79 -11.98
CA ARG A 785 28.31 26.14 -13.25
C ARG A 785 29.61 25.91 -14.03
N PRO A 786 29.91 24.67 -14.44
CA PRO A 786 31.03 24.40 -15.32
C PRO A 786 30.88 25.23 -16.60
N THR A 787 31.91 25.96 -16.98
CA THR A 787 31.96 26.60 -18.30
C THR A 787 32.08 25.47 -19.32
N ALA A 788 31.07 25.36 -20.20
CA ALA A 788 31.09 24.37 -21.27
C ALA A 788 32.43 24.50 -22.05
N PRO A 789 33.10 23.38 -22.36
CA PRO A 789 34.32 23.40 -23.15
C PRO A 789 34.10 23.95 -24.56
#